data_AF-X0AAJ5-F1
#
_entry.id   AF-X0AAJ5-F1
#
_cell.length_a   1.000
_cell.length_b   1.000
_cell.length_c   1.000
_cell.angle_alpha   90.00
_cell.angle_beta   90.00
_cell.angle_gamma   90.00
#
_symmetry.space_group_name_H-M   'P 1'
#
loop_
_entity.id
_entity.type
_entity.pdbx_description
1 polymer ?
#
loop_
_entity_poly.entity_id
_entity_poly.type
_entity_poly.pdbx_seq_one_letter_code
_entity_poly.pdbx_strand_id
1 'polypeptide(L)'
;MNSDDCNLWSLYVRSQDLPGKVVLIIAGNGEWGLSDLMGYSAEVSNHFPVLKLPNYTAEELQMVFHGMMRKWFKGKMEVEGGYDGLYVKILIRRIVSGASEKTFGNIWPVRKAFLEACRRQVERFIQARKTGNYLEDFRMTKEDLLGNKPSLGPEKSPAWKELQQLVGLDDVKESILAVVNQVNQNFIREMRGDDPLHVSPNRVFLGPPGTGKTTVAKLYGRILADFGLLSKGDVVTKTPADLLDRYIGGSENNTQEALREAKGNVLIIDDAHMLDPGTNGSAGSSKNGDFRGGIIDTIVAEVTGAAGEDRCVILCGYPDQMKELYANANPGLARRFPLDTAFVFENFSEDTLGKVLDLKLAKEKLVATDKAREVAMEVLKRASVRPNFGNGGEVDNILSKAISARFRRIAKEKKPQDEDLDQVPLEPQDFDANYDRLSQAVTNTRALFDEFVGFEEIISKFESYQYMVQGMRLRNVDPRPYVPFTYVFKGPPGTGKTSTARKLGQIFYDMGLLAAPDVVDVSASQLVGEYCGQTGPKTRRLLESALGKVLFIDEAYRLNGARGSFAEEAVSELVDAVTKPQFARKLIIVLAGYEEDMDRLLRSNQGIKSRFATEFTFRPLRTEQCIEQLRQVVGKVGITIQATPEMDTTTRTSLFSLLQRLSNDKGWASGRSIETLGERLIGHIFKECAIKGYTGKDLIVSGRELVTILGQASGVPYASIKMRGGQIPMGAKVMTLKDLETSE
;
A
#
# COMPACT_ATOMS: atom_id res chain seq x y z
N MET A 1 30.58 42.65 -16.23
CA MET A 1 31.26 43.46 -15.20
C MET A 1 31.70 42.50 -14.13
N ASN A 2 33.02 42.36 -13.89
CA ASN A 2 33.55 41.47 -12.85
C ASN A 2 33.03 41.93 -11.48
N SER A 3 32.62 40.99 -10.63
CA SER A 3 32.20 41.26 -9.24
C SER A 3 33.28 41.95 -8.41
N ASP A 4 34.54 41.84 -8.83
CA ASP A 4 35.70 42.42 -8.14
C ASP A 4 35.82 43.94 -8.31
N ASP A 5 35.14 44.55 -9.29
CA ASP A 5 35.21 45.99 -9.56
C ASP A 5 34.20 46.84 -8.76
N CYS A 6 33.31 46.22 -7.98
CA CYS A 6 32.26 46.91 -7.23
C CYS A 6 32.24 46.51 -5.74
N ASN A 7 33.30 46.85 -5.00
CA ASN A 7 33.30 46.79 -3.54
C ASN A 7 33.00 48.15 -2.91
N LEU A 8 32.51 48.17 -1.66
CA LEU A 8 32.17 49.42 -0.95
C LEU A 8 33.34 50.42 -0.89
N TRP A 9 34.56 49.90 -0.88
CA TRP A 9 35.78 50.70 -0.88
C TRP A 9 35.98 51.45 -2.19
N SER A 10 35.77 50.81 -3.34
CA SER A 10 35.88 51.48 -4.64
C SER A 10 34.80 52.56 -4.82
N LEU A 11 33.61 52.35 -4.25
CA LEU A 11 32.56 53.36 -4.16
C LEU A 11 32.99 54.56 -3.30
N TYR A 12 33.59 54.31 -2.13
CA TYR A 12 34.09 55.36 -1.25
C TYR A 12 35.22 56.18 -1.89
N VAL A 13 36.23 55.52 -2.49
CA VAL A 13 37.35 56.19 -3.16
C VAL A 13 36.86 57.06 -4.32
N ARG A 14 35.97 56.53 -5.18
CA ARG A 14 35.40 57.31 -6.28
C ARG A 14 34.54 58.48 -5.81
N SER A 15 33.93 58.39 -4.62
CA SER A 15 33.13 59.48 -4.06
C SER A 15 33.96 60.66 -3.58
N GLN A 16 35.25 60.46 -3.28
CA GLN A 16 36.19 61.52 -2.89
C GLN A 16 36.58 62.42 -4.07
N ASP A 17 36.57 61.88 -5.29
CA ASP A 17 36.90 62.61 -6.52
C ASP A 17 35.73 63.46 -7.05
N LEU A 18 34.55 63.39 -6.42
CA LEU A 18 33.38 64.17 -6.81
C LEU A 18 33.46 65.60 -6.27
N PRO A 19 33.17 66.63 -7.09
CA PRO A 19 33.18 68.01 -6.62
C PRO A 19 32.03 68.28 -5.64
N GLY A 20 32.35 68.51 -4.36
CA GLY A 20 31.40 68.86 -3.30
C GLY A 20 31.54 68.00 -2.04
N LYS A 21 30.67 68.23 -1.04
CA LYS A 21 30.57 67.33 0.12
C LYS A 21 29.56 66.23 -0.18
N VAL A 22 30.02 65.03 -0.48
CA VAL A 22 29.17 63.85 -0.71
C VAL A 22 29.06 63.05 0.57
N VAL A 23 27.83 62.78 1.02
CA VAL A 23 27.55 61.90 2.17
C VAL A 23 26.92 60.61 1.64
N LEU A 24 27.58 59.48 1.89
CA LEU A 24 27.11 58.15 1.51
C LEU A 24 26.36 57.51 2.69
N ILE A 25 25.09 57.15 2.46
CA ILE A 25 24.27 56.41 3.43
C ILE A 25 23.92 55.06 2.80
N ILE A 26 24.28 53.98 3.47
CA ILE A 26 24.03 52.61 3.04
C ILE A 26 23.07 51.97 4.04
N ALA A 27 21.96 51.43 3.54
CA ALA A 27 20.91 50.83 4.34
C ALA A 27 20.59 49.43 3.85
N GLY A 28 20.36 48.49 4.78
CA GLY A 28 20.08 47.09 4.47
C GLY A 28 19.94 46.25 5.75
N ASN A 29 19.79 44.93 5.58
CA ASN A 29 19.69 44.01 6.71
C ASN A 29 21.08 43.79 7.34
N GLY A 30 21.16 43.97 8.66
CA GLY A 30 22.41 43.86 9.43
C GLY A 30 22.96 42.44 9.52
N GLU A 31 22.14 41.39 9.39
CA GLU A 31 22.60 40.00 9.50
C GLU A 31 22.95 39.35 8.15
N TRP A 32 22.24 39.68 7.07
CA TRP A 32 22.28 38.92 5.80
C TRP A 32 22.81 39.75 4.62
N GLY A 33 23.66 40.74 4.89
CA GLY A 33 24.28 41.51 3.80
C GLY A 33 25.21 42.63 4.23
N LEU A 34 24.79 43.49 5.17
CA LEU A 34 25.66 44.59 5.63
C LEU A 34 26.84 44.08 6.47
N SER A 35 26.66 43.03 7.27
CA SER A 35 27.75 42.35 7.99
C SER A 35 28.83 41.82 7.05
N ASP A 36 28.42 41.16 5.96
CA ASP A 36 29.34 40.54 5.01
C ASP A 36 30.07 41.60 4.18
N LEU A 37 29.37 42.67 3.80
CA LEU A 37 29.95 43.85 3.13
C LEU A 37 30.95 44.59 4.02
N MET A 38 30.70 44.67 5.32
CA MET A 38 31.58 45.33 6.29
C MET A 38 32.77 44.45 6.71
N GLY A 39 32.63 43.12 6.61
CA GLY A 39 33.69 42.15 6.89
C GLY A 39 34.73 41.98 5.78
N TYR A 40 34.51 42.58 4.61
CA TYR A 40 35.37 42.42 3.43
C TYR A 40 36.74 43.10 3.58
N SER A 41 36.84 44.23 4.28
CA SER A 41 38.13 44.88 4.59
C SER A 41 38.06 45.76 5.83
N ALA A 42 39.19 45.90 6.54
CA ALA A 42 39.28 46.74 7.73
C ALA A 42 39.09 48.23 7.42
N GLU A 43 39.43 48.69 6.20
CA GLU A 43 39.24 50.08 5.79
C GLU A 43 37.76 50.47 5.66
N VAL A 44 36.91 49.56 5.15
CA VAL A 44 35.46 49.80 5.04
C VAL A 44 34.84 49.97 6.43
N SER A 45 35.21 49.13 7.39
CA SER A 45 34.69 49.22 8.76
C SER A 45 35.09 50.51 9.50
N ASN A 46 36.24 51.09 9.17
CA ASN A 46 36.72 52.32 9.81
C ASN A 46 36.07 53.60 9.22
N HIS A 47 35.67 53.57 7.95
CA HIS A 47 35.11 54.74 7.26
C HIS A 47 33.58 54.76 7.23
N PHE A 48 32.91 53.64 7.50
CA PHE A 48 31.44 53.55 7.55
C PHE A 48 30.95 53.21 8.97
N PRO A 49 30.62 54.21 9.82
CA PRO A 49 30.08 53.95 11.14
C PRO A 49 28.70 53.28 11.04
N VAL A 50 28.54 52.12 11.68
CA VAL A 50 27.29 51.35 11.66
C VAL A 50 26.34 51.88 12.73
N LEU A 51 25.20 52.43 12.31
CA LEU A 51 24.08 52.74 13.18
C LEU A 51 23.09 51.56 13.17
N LYS A 52 23.06 50.78 14.25
CA LYS A 52 22.03 49.74 14.44
C LYS A 52 20.77 50.37 15.01
N LEU A 53 19.69 50.33 14.24
CA LEU A 53 18.37 50.72 14.72
C LEU A 53 17.73 49.52 15.42
N PRO A 54 17.36 49.61 16.71
CA PRO A 54 16.67 48.53 17.41
C PRO A 54 15.27 48.33 16.82
N ASN A 55 14.72 47.14 17.03
CA ASN A 55 13.32 46.87 16.69
C ASN A 55 12.39 47.66 17.61
N TYR A 56 11.27 48.12 17.06
CA TYR A 56 10.27 48.87 17.83
C TYR A 56 9.58 47.97 18.86
N THR A 57 9.35 48.50 20.05
CA THR A 57 8.53 47.86 21.07
C THR A 57 7.05 47.83 20.68
N ALA A 58 6.26 46.97 21.32
CA ALA A 58 4.81 46.90 21.07
C ALA A 58 4.11 48.26 21.30
N GLU A 59 4.56 49.04 22.29
CA GLU A 59 4.04 50.37 22.58
C GLU A 59 4.36 51.37 21.47
N GLU A 60 5.59 51.36 20.95
CA GLU A 60 5.99 52.22 19.85
C GLU A 60 5.29 51.84 18.54
N LEU A 61 5.08 50.55 18.27
CA LEU A 61 4.33 50.09 17.11
C LEU A 61 2.85 50.52 17.16
N GLN A 62 2.27 50.56 18.36
CA GLN A 62 0.93 51.11 18.58
C GLN A 62 0.91 52.62 18.27
N MET A 63 1.92 53.38 18.70
CA MET A 63 2.05 54.80 18.35
C MET A 63 2.21 55.01 16.85
N VAL A 64 2.97 54.14 16.16
CA VAL A 64 3.13 54.18 14.71
C VAL A 64 1.79 53.93 14.01
N PHE A 65 1.02 52.94 14.44
CA PHE A 65 -0.32 52.67 13.89
C PHE A 65 -1.26 53.87 14.09
N HIS A 66 -1.27 54.46 15.29
CA HIS A 66 -2.04 55.67 15.58
C HIS A 66 -1.63 56.86 14.69
N GLY A 67 -0.32 57.07 14.52
CA GLY A 67 0.23 58.11 13.66
C GLY A 67 -0.18 57.94 12.19
N MET A 68 -0.19 56.70 11.69
CA MET A 68 -0.66 56.38 10.33
C MET A 68 -2.14 56.71 10.16
N MET A 69 -3.00 56.28 11.09
CA MET A 69 -4.44 56.58 11.09
C MET A 69 -4.71 58.09 11.07
N ARG A 70 -4.06 58.84 11.96
CA ARG A 70 -4.25 60.29 12.05
C ARG A 70 -3.78 61.01 10.78
N LYS A 71 -2.63 60.62 10.23
CA LYS A 71 -2.05 61.23 9.03
C LYS A 71 -2.89 60.95 7.78
N TRP A 72 -3.37 59.72 7.59
CA TRP A 72 -4.09 59.36 6.37
C TRP A 72 -5.50 59.91 6.32
N PHE A 73 -6.20 59.91 7.46
CA PHE A 73 -7.59 60.38 7.56
C PHE A 73 -7.72 61.80 8.11
N LYS A 74 -6.61 62.55 8.24
CA LYS A 74 -6.57 63.91 8.83
C LYS A 74 -7.25 63.98 10.21
N GLY A 75 -7.14 62.91 11.00
CA GLY A 75 -7.76 62.79 12.33
C GLY A 75 -9.27 62.62 12.36
N LYS A 76 -9.93 62.37 11.22
CA LYS A 76 -11.41 62.21 11.16
C LYS A 76 -11.89 60.79 11.45
N MET A 77 -11.02 59.79 11.38
CA MET A 77 -11.39 58.38 11.49
C MET A 77 -11.57 57.94 12.94
N GLU A 78 -12.78 57.61 13.36
CA GLU A 78 -13.07 57.04 14.67
C GLU A 78 -12.79 55.53 14.69
N VAL A 79 -12.18 55.07 15.78
CA VAL A 79 -11.87 53.65 16.01
C VAL A 79 -12.72 53.16 17.16
N GLU A 80 -13.46 52.06 16.96
CA GLU A 80 -14.21 51.41 18.03
C GLU A 80 -13.28 51.07 19.21
N GLY A 81 -13.63 51.48 20.43
CA GLY A 81 -12.78 51.29 21.61
C GLY A 81 -11.62 52.29 21.76
N GLY A 82 -11.46 53.24 20.83
CA GLY A 82 -10.42 54.28 20.86
C GLY A 82 -9.09 53.84 20.23
N TYR A 83 -8.22 54.83 19.94
CA TYR A 83 -6.93 54.55 19.30
C TYR A 83 -5.94 53.80 20.18
N ASP A 84 -6.03 53.96 21.51
CA ASP A 84 -5.31 53.16 22.50
C ASP A 84 -6.17 52.02 23.10
N GLY A 85 -7.26 51.72 22.41
CA GLY A 85 -8.25 50.74 22.80
C GLY A 85 -7.73 49.30 22.76
N LEU A 86 -8.50 48.42 23.38
CA LEU A 86 -8.24 46.99 23.47
C LEU A 86 -7.96 46.35 22.09
N TYR A 87 -8.69 46.73 21.04
CA TYR A 87 -8.56 46.10 19.73
C TYR A 87 -7.26 46.45 19.00
N VAL A 88 -6.76 47.68 19.13
CA VAL A 88 -5.46 48.06 18.56
C VAL A 88 -4.33 47.35 19.32
N LYS A 89 -4.45 47.23 20.65
CA LYS A 89 -3.50 46.45 21.47
C LYS A 89 -3.46 44.98 21.07
N ILE A 90 -4.62 44.34 20.85
CA ILE A 90 -4.69 42.94 20.38
C ILE A 90 -4.04 42.82 18.99
N LEU A 91 -4.32 43.74 18.06
CA LEU A 91 -3.73 43.73 16.72
C LEU A 91 -2.19 43.79 16.78
N ILE A 92 -1.64 44.72 17.57
CA ILE A 92 -0.19 44.86 17.73
C ILE A 92 0.40 43.65 18.43
N ARG A 93 -0.25 43.10 19.46
CA ARG A 93 0.18 41.85 20.11
C ARG A 93 0.26 40.69 19.12
N ARG A 94 -0.73 40.52 18.23
CA ARG A 94 -0.70 39.49 17.18
C ARG A 94 0.47 39.66 16.20
N ILE A 95 0.80 40.91 15.84
CA ILE A 95 1.93 41.22 14.95
C ILE A 95 3.26 40.89 15.63
N VAL A 96 3.38 41.20 16.92
CA VAL A 96 4.60 40.92 17.70
C VAL A 96 4.74 39.43 18.00
N SER A 97 3.65 38.72 18.31
CA SER A 97 3.68 37.29 18.63
C SER A 97 3.95 36.40 17.41
N GLY A 98 3.51 36.82 16.21
CA GLY A 98 3.69 36.08 14.96
C GLY A 98 5.04 36.28 14.27
N ALA A 99 5.94 37.07 14.86
CA ALA A 99 7.23 37.38 14.27
C ALA A 99 8.38 36.70 15.01
N SER A 100 9.23 35.97 14.29
CA SER A 100 10.53 35.57 14.81
C SER A 100 11.49 36.77 14.78
N GLU A 101 12.37 36.90 15.77
CA GLU A 101 13.35 38.01 15.86
C GLU A 101 14.13 38.23 14.57
N LYS A 102 14.37 37.16 13.79
CA LYS A 102 15.12 37.17 12.53
C LYS A 102 14.36 37.68 11.31
N THR A 103 13.02 37.74 11.34
CA THR A 103 12.18 38.15 10.17
C THR A 103 11.30 39.37 10.43
N PHE A 104 11.38 39.98 11.61
CA PHE A 104 10.50 41.10 11.94
C PHE A 104 10.84 42.37 11.14
N GLY A 105 10.04 42.64 10.11
CA GLY A 105 10.10 43.85 9.30
C GLY A 105 9.57 45.10 10.00
N ASN A 106 9.83 45.32 11.30
CA ASN A 106 9.48 46.52 12.06
C ASN A 106 8.10 47.14 11.72
N ILE A 107 8.10 48.29 11.03
CA ILE A 107 6.89 49.08 10.71
C ILE A 107 6.05 48.43 9.60
N TRP A 108 6.65 47.59 8.75
CA TRP A 108 6.00 47.06 7.56
C TRP A 108 4.82 46.12 7.87
N PRO A 109 4.91 45.16 8.82
CA PRO A 109 3.76 44.40 9.30
C PRO A 109 2.60 45.28 9.80
N VAL A 110 2.90 46.34 10.55
CA VAL A 110 1.89 47.30 11.05
C VAL A 110 1.22 48.04 9.90
N ARG A 111 2.01 48.49 8.91
CA ARG A 111 1.48 49.11 7.69
C ARG A 111 0.61 48.15 6.88
N LYS A 112 1.02 46.88 6.77
CA LYS A 112 0.23 45.85 6.08
C LYS A 112 -1.10 45.61 6.80
N ALA A 113 -1.07 45.43 8.12
CA ALA A 113 -2.28 45.26 8.93
C ALA A 113 -3.22 46.47 8.83
N PHE A 114 -2.66 47.68 8.78
CA PHE A 114 -3.42 48.91 8.56
C PHE A 114 -4.11 48.93 7.18
N LEU A 115 -3.39 48.57 6.10
CA LEU A 115 -3.96 48.46 4.76
C LEU A 115 -5.08 47.41 4.69
N GLU A 116 -4.86 46.26 5.36
CA GLU A 116 -5.85 45.17 5.45
C GLU A 116 -7.13 45.65 6.17
N ALA A 117 -6.99 46.40 7.26
CA ALA A 117 -8.12 46.94 7.99
C ALA A 117 -8.93 47.94 7.16
N CYS A 118 -8.26 48.82 6.42
CA CYS A 118 -8.91 49.71 5.46
C CYS A 118 -9.62 48.94 4.35
N ARG A 119 -9.01 47.88 3.82
CA ARG A 119 -9.63 47.03 2.79
C ARG A 119 -10.91 46.37 3.30
N ARG A 120 -10.89 45.81 4.51
CA ARG A 120 -12.07 45.20 5.16
C ARG A 120 -13.19 46.19 5.38
N GLN A 121 -12.85 47.41 5.80
CA GLN A 121 -13.82 48.50 5.95
C GLN A 121 -14.52 48.81 4.61
N VAL A 122 -13.76 48.85 3.51
CA VAL A 122 -14.30 49.05 2.16
C VAL A 122 -15.21 47.88 1.74
N GLU A 123 -14.80 46.63 1.97
CA GLU A 123 -15.61 45.45 1.66
C GLU A 123 -16.94 45.46 2.43
N ARG A 124 -16.91 45.81 3.72
CA ARG A 124 -18.12 45.99 4.54
C ARG A 124 -19.04 47.07 3.98
N PHE A 125 -18.49 48.21 3.54
CA PHE A 125 -19.28 49.27 2.91
C PHE A 125 -19.92 48.82 1.59
N ILE A 126 -19.20 48.05 0.78
CA ILE A 126 -19.74 47.46 -0.45
C ILE A 126 -20.93 46.55 -0.12
N GLN A 127 -20.83 45.71 0.91
CA GLN A 127 -21.91 44.81 1.34
C GLN A 127 -23.11 45.56 1.95
N ALA A 128 -22.87 46.58 2.77
CA ALA A 128 -23.93 47.41 3.33
C ALA A 128 -24.71 48.17 2.25
N ARG A 129 -24.01 48.70 1.24
CA ARG A 129 -24.65 49.35 0.07
C ARG A 129 -25.51 48.39 -0.74
N LYS A 130 -25.09 47.12 -0.90
CA LYS A 130 -25.92 46.08 -1.56
C LYS A 130 -27.21 45.76 -0.82
N THR A 131 -27.23 45.94 0.50
CA THR A 131 -28.39 45.66 1.37
C THR A 131 -29.22 46.90 1.72
N GLY A 132 -28.87 48.07 1.15
CA GLY A 132 -29.59 49.33 1.35
C GLY A 132 -29.29 50.06 2.66
N ASN A 133 -28.27 49.63 3.42
CA ASN A 133 -27.88 50.24 4.68
C ASN A 133 -26.76 51.29 4.48
N TYR A 134 -26.90 52.45 5.12
CA TYR A 134 -25.85 53.47 5.18
C TYR A 134 -25.01 53.29 6.46
N LEU A 135 -23.68 53.29 6.31
CA LEU A 135 -22.73 53.21 7.42
C LEU A 135 -21.96 54.53 7.54
N GLU A 136 -21.51 54.88 8.74
CA GLU A 136 -20.69 56.07 8.99
C GLU A 136 -19.34 55.96 8.25
N ASP A 137 -19.06 56.89 7.34
CA ASP A 137 -17.90 56.84 6.42
C ASP A 137 -16.54 56.82 7.13
N PHE A 138 -16.44 57.43 8.32
CA PHE A 138 -15.21 57.57 9.10
C PHE A 138 -15.21 56.73 10.38
N ARG A 139 -15.71 55.50 10.33
CA ARG A 139 -15.71 54.60 11.49
C ARG A 139 -15.11 53.23 11.18
N MET A 140 -14.05 52.88 11.90
CA MET A 140 -13.39 51.58 11.88
C MET A 140 -13.85 50.76 13.08
N THR A 141 -14.41 49.58 12.82
CA THR A 141 -14.92 48.65 13.84
C THR A 141 -13.88 47.61 14.21
N LYS A 142 -14.17 46.85 15.28
CA LYS A 142 -13.34 45.72 15.71
C LYS A 142 -13.14 44.67 14.62
N GLU A 143 -14.13 44.43 13.76
CA GLU A 143 -14.06 43.43 12.68
C GLU A 143 -13.14 43.92 11.54
N ASP A 144 -13.08 45.24 11.32
CA ASP A 144 -12.13 45.82 10.37
C ASP A 144 -10.69 45.67 10.90
N LEU A 145 -10.47 45.97 12.20
CA LEU A 145 -9.16 45.91 12.86
C LEU A 145 -8.61 44.49 13.03
N LEU A 146 -9.41 43.59 13.60
CA LEU A 146 -8.99 42.25 13.99
C LEU A 146 -9.29 41.18 12.93
N GLY A 147 -10.08 41.53 11.92
CA GLY A 147 -10.63 40.61 10.94
C GLY A 147 -12.02 40.12 11.33
N ASN A 148 -12.67 39.42 10.40
CA ASN A 148 -13.93 38.74 10.68
C ASN A 148 -13.75 37.88 11.94
N LYS A 149 -14.77 37.87 12.81
CA LYS A 149 -14.84 36.84 13.84
C LYS A 149 -14.62 35.49 13.15
N PRO A 150 -13.79 34.58 13.71
CA PRO A 150 -13.83 33.20 13.28
C PRO A 150 -15.30 32.78 13.27
N SER A 151 -15.68 31.99 12.28
CA SER A 151 -17.03 31.45 12.17
C SER A 151 -17.41 30.75 13.48
N LEU A 152 -18.00 31.46 14.45
CA LEU A 152 -18.14 30.99 15.84
C LEU A 152 -18.89 29.64 15.94
N GLY A 153 -19.62 29.26 14.88
CA GLY A 153 -20.14 27.91 14.68
C GLY A 153 -19.46 27.21 13.50
N PRO A 154 -19.03 25.94 13.66
CA PRO A 154 -18.58 25.06 12.57
C PRO A 154 -19.53 25.05 11.37
N GLU A 155 -20.83 25.17 11.64
CA GLU A 155 -21.91 25.14 10.64
C GLU A 155 -21.92 26.30 9.64
N LYS A 156 -21.11 27.34 9.86
CA LYS A 156 -21.00 28.47 8.92
C LYS A 156 -19.92 28.23 7.85
N SER A 157 -18.99 27.31 8.06
CA SER A 157 -17.98 26.96 7.06
C SER A 157 -18.57 26.04 5.99
N PRO A 158 -18.51 26.39 4.70
CA PRO A 158 -18.92 25.49 3.61
C PRO A 158 -18.01 24.25 3.56
N ALA A 159 -16.71 24.40 3.85
CA ALA A 159 -15.76 23.30 3.87
C ALA A 159 -16.04 22.30 5.00
N TRP A 160 -16.51 22.79 6.17
CA TRP A 160 -16.97 21.91 7.25
C TRP A 160 -18.20 21.08 6.85
N LYS A 161 -19.17 21.68 6.15
CA LYS A 161 -20.35 20.94 5.65
C LYS A 161 -19.96 19.86 4.64
N GLU A 162 -19.03 20.16 3.74
CA GLU A 162 -18.50 19.20 2.78
C GLU A 162 -17.76 18.05 3.48
N LEU A 163 -16.98 18.35 4.53
CA LEU A 163 -16.32 17.32 5.35
C LEU A 163 -17.34 16.41 6.05
N GLN A 164 -18.46 16.96 6.55
CA GLN A 164 -19.52 16.18 7.19
C GLN A 164 -20.23 15.23 6.22
N GLN A 165 -20.29 15.55 4.93
CA GLN A 165 -20.84 14.66 3.90
C GLN A 165 -19.94 13.47 3.58
N LEU A 166 -18.64 13.54 3.90
CA LEU A 166 -17.74 12.39 3.73
C LEU A 166 -18.13 11.28 4.70
N VAL A 167 -18.23 10.06 4.18
CA VAL A 167 -18.65 8.87 4.93
C VAL A 167 -17.51 8.39 5.83
N GLY A 168 -17.82 8.14 7.10
CA GLY A 168 -16.84 7.75 8.12
C GLY A 168 -16.00 8.94 8.61
N LEU A 169 -14.75 8.68 8.98
CA LEU A 169 -13.78 9.67 9.47
C LEU A 169 -14.21 10.38 10.76
N ASP A 170 -14.97 9.70 11.63
CA ASP A 170 -15.55 10.30 12.82
C ASP A 170 -14.47 10.86 13.77
N ASP A 171 -13.42 10.09 14.03
CA ASP A 171 -12.27 10.53 14.84
C ASP A 171 -11.57 11.76 14.23
N VAL A 172 -11.46 11.80 12.90
CA VAL A 172 -10.85 12.94 12.19
C VAL A 172 -11.74 14.18 12.30
N LYS A 173 -13.06 14.02 12.17
CA LYS A 173 -14.03 15.10 12.33
C LYS A 173 -14.00 15.66 13.76
N GLU A 174 -13.98 14.80 14.77
CA GLU A 174 -13.86 15.22 16.18
C GLU A 174 -12.55 15.97 16.44
N SER A 175 -11.44 15.48 15.89
CA SER A 175 -10.13 16.13 16.06
C SER A 175 -10.06 17.51 15.40
N ILE A 176 -10.64 17.66 14.19
CA ILE A 176 -10.77 18.97 13.53
C ILE A 176 -11.67 19.91 14.36
N LEU A 177 -12.78 19.39 14.88
CA LEU A 177 -13.69 20.16 15.74
C LEU A 177 -12.98 20.65 17.00
N ALA A 178 -12.12 19.83 17.60
CA ALA A 178 -11.32 20.22 18.77
C ALA A 178 -10.37 21.39 18.45
N VAL A 179 -9.69 21.36 17.30
CA VAL A 179 -8.84 22.48 16.84
C VAL A 179 -9.67 23.75 16.66
N VAL A 180 -10.80 23.64 15.95
CA VAL A 180 -11.72 24.76 15.74
C VAL A 180 -12.20 25.36 17.06
N ASN A 181 -12.57 24.51 18.03
CA ASN A 181 -13.02 24.94 19.34
C ASN A 181 -11.91 25.65 20.13
N GLN A 182 -10.67 25.18 20.04
CA GLN A 182 -9.52 25.86 20.65
C GLN A 182 -9.27 27.24 20.04
N VAL A 183 -9.39 27.39 18.73
CA VAL A 183 -9.27 28.68 18.04
C VAL A 183 -10.35 29.66 18.49
N ASN A 184 -11.60 29.17 18.58
CA ASN A 184 -12.72 29.98 19.08
C ASN A 184 -12.50 30.40 20.53
N GLN A 185 -12.00 29.51 21.38
CA GLN A 185 -11.64 29.86 22.77
C GLN A 185 -10.53 30.90 22.82
N ASN A 186 -9.48 30.76 22.01
CA ASN A 186 -8.41 31.76 21.92
C ASN A 186 -8.93 33.12 21.50
N PHE A 187 -9.84 33.18 20.53
CA PHE A 187 -10.48 34.43 20.16
C PHE A 187 -11.20 35.08 21.35
N ILE A 188 -11.94 34.30 22.15
CA ILE A 188 -12.61 34.81 23.36
C ILE A 188 -11.60 35.28 24.41
N ARG A 189 -10.48 34.56 24.60
CA ARG A 189 -9.40 34.92 25.54
C ARG A 189 -8.74 36.24 25.14
N GLU A 190 -8.37 36.37 23.87
CA GLU A 190 -7.80 37.61 23.33
C GLU A 190 -8.76 38.79 23.51
N MET A 191 -10.06 38.59 23.28
CA MET A 191 -11.09 39.62 23.50
C MET A 191 -11.27 40.00 24.99
N ARG A 192 -10.78 39.19 25.93
CA ARG A 192 -10.70 39.52 27.36
C ARG A 192 -9.35 40.13 27.75
N GLY A 193 -8.39 40.19 26.81
CA GLY A 193 -7.03 40.66 27.05
C GLY A 193 -6.08 39.60 27.59
N ASP A 194 -6.54 38.35 27.72
CA ASP A 194 -5.74 37.19 28.13
C ASP A 194 -4.85 36.72 26.98
N ASP A 195 -3.73 36.08 27.32
CA ASP A 195 -2.86 35.47 26.32
C ASP A 195 -3.55 34.25 25.66
N PRO A 196 -3.42 34.10 24.33
CA PRO A 196 -3.95 32.95 23.61
C PRO A 196 -3.19 31.68 24.03
N LEU A 197 -3.91 30.57 24.08
CA LEU A 197 -3.28 29.26 24.25
C LEU A 197 -2.60 28.85 22.94
N HIS A 198 -1.51 28.09 23.04
CA HIS A 198 -0.83 27.59 21.87
C HIS A 198 -1.70 26.58 21.13
N VAL A 199 -1.99 26.84 19.85
CA VAL A 199 -2.71 25.92 18.96
C VAL A 199 -1.83 25.68 17.74
N SER A 200 -1.35 24.45 17.58
CA SER A 200 -0.59 24.08 16.38
C SER A 200 -1.55 23.58 15.30
N PRO A 201 -1.53 24.18 14.08
CA PRO A 201 -2.31 23.68 12.96
C PRO A 201 -1.68 22.43 12.31
N ASN A 202 -0.39 22.18 12.57
CA ASN A 202 0.38 21.09 11.97
C ASN A 202 -0.15 19.72 12.41
N ARG A 203 -0.18 18.76 11.47
CA ARG A 203 -0.74 17.43 11.73
C ARG A 203 0.03 16.32 11.03
N VAL A 204 -0.12 15.11 11.55
CA VAL A 204 0.34 13.88 10.90
C VAL A 204 -0.88 13.11 10.43
N PHE A 205 -0.91 12.69 9.17
CA PHE A 205 -1.98 11.90 8.58
C PHE A 205 -1.48 10.46 8.42
N LEU A 206 -2.00 9.56 9.24
CA LEU A 206 -1.59 8.16 9.26
C LEU A 206 -2.62 7.30 8.55
N GLY A 207 -2.19 6.39 7.68
CA GLY A 207 -3.07 5.31 7.23
C GLY A 207 -2.78 4.81 5.81
N PRO A 208 -3.55 3.84 5.31
CA PRO A 208 -3.36 3.23 4.01
C PRO A 208 -3.77 4.16 2.84
N PRO A 209 -3.30 3.89 1.61
CA PRO A 209 -3.63 4.68 0.44
C PRO A 209 -5.12 4.64 0.11
N GLY A 210 -5.61 5.68 -0.56
CA GLY A 210 -7.00 5.79 -1.03
C GLY A 210 -8.07 5.92 0.06
N THR A 211 -7.65 6.25 1.29
CA THR A 211 -8.54 6.59 2.42
C THR A 211 -9.02 8.06 2.42
N GLY A 212 -8.62 8.84 1.42
CA GLY A 212 -9.05 10.23 1.25
C GLY A 212 -8.19 11.29 1.95
N LYS A 213 -6.96 10.96 2.38
CA LYS A 213 -6.01 11.89 3.03
C LYS A 213 -5.88 13.24 2.32
N THR A 214 -5.60 13.23 1.02
CA THR A 214 -5.44 14.46 0.22
C THR A 214 -6.73 15.26 0.13
N THR A 215 -7.88 14.59 0.06
CA THR A 215 -9.21 15.23 0.06
C THR A 215 -9.48 15.92 1.39
N VAL A 216 -9.22 15.23 2.51
CA VAL A 216 -9.36 15.80 3.86
C VAL A 216 -8.38 16.93 4.10
N ALA A 217 -7.14 16.84 3.61
CA ALA A 217 -6.16 17.91 3.75
C ALA A 217 -6.59 19.20 3.03
N LYS A 218 -7.23 19.10 1.85
CA LYS A 218 -7.83 20.24 1.14
C LYS A 218 -8.96 20.89 1.93
N LEU A 219 -9.84 20.08 2.51
CA LEU A 219 -10.93 20.59 3.35
C LEU A 219 -10.38 21.20 4.64
N TYR A 220 -9.40 20.56 5.27
CA TYR A 220 -8.75 21.06 6.47
C TYR A 220 -8.10 22.43 6.22
N GLY A 221 -7.37 22.62 5.11
CA GLY A 221 -6.80 23.92 4.75
C GLY A 221 -7.85 25.04 4.62
N ARG A 222 -8.96 24.75 3.93
CA ARG A 222 -10.08 25.70 3.81
C ARG A 222 -10.75 25.98 5.16
N ILE A 223 -10.92 24.97 6.00
CA ILE A 223 -11.43 25.13 7.36
C ILE A 223 -10.49 26.05 8.14
N LEU A 224 -9.18 25.80 8.17
CA LEU A 224 -8.23 26.66 8.86
C LEU A 224 -8.28 28.11 8.35
N ALA A 225 -8.49 28.33 7.05
CA ALA A 225 -8.69 29.67 6.49
C ALA A 225 -10.02 30.32 6.94
N ASP A 226 -11.13 29.58 6.92
CA ASP A 226 -12.44 30.05 7.41
C ASP A 226 -12.42 30.45 8.90
N PHE A 227 -11.51 29.84 9.68
CA PHE A 227 -11.29 30.14 11.10
C PHE A 227 -10.15 31.14 11.37
N GLY A 228 -9.50 31.65 10.32
CA GLY A 228 -8.49 32.71 10.43
C GLY A 228 -7.09 32.26 10.87
N LEU A 229 -6.80 30.95 10.81
CA LEU A 229 -5.46 30.39 11.02
C LEU A 229 -4.57 30.50 9.77
N LEU A 230 -5.18 30.50 8.58
CA LEU A 230 -4.48 30.63 7.29
C LEU A 230 -5.09 31.75 6.45
N SER A 231 -4.26 32.42 5.65
CA SER A 231 -4.72 33.49 4.75
C SER A 231 -5.53 33.00 3.54
N LYS A 232 -5.26 31.79 3.01
CA LYS A 232 -5.89 31.26 1.78
C LYS A 232 -6.42 29.85 1.94
N GLY A 233 -5.64 28.95 2.55
CA GLY A 233 -6.04 27.56 2.77
C GLY A 233 -5.96 26.66 1.54
N ASP A 234 -5.25 27.06 0.47
CA ASP A 234 -4.95 26.18 -0.65
C ASP A 234 -3.93 25.10 -0.23
N VAL A 235 -3.79 24.05 -1.03
CA VAL A 235 -2.89 22.92 -0.75
C VAL A 235 -1.75 22.89 -1.76
N VAL A 236 -0.52 22.84 -1.24
CA VAL A 236 0.71 22.54 -1.98
C VAL A 236 1.11 21.11 -1.61
N THR A 237 1.27 20.23 -2.60
CA THR A 237 1.69 18.84 -2.36
C THR A 237 3.11 18.65 -2.87
N LYS A 238 3.96 18.04 -2.04
CA LYS A 238 5.34 17.65 -2.37
C LYS A 238 5.55 16.19 -1.97
N THR A 239 6.42 15.52 -2.69
CA THR A 239 6.90 14.17 -2.36
C THR A 239 8.36 14.23 -1.90
N PRO A 240 8.89 13.19 -1.25
CA PRO A 240 10.30 13.11 -0.87
C PRO A 240 11.24 13.29 -2.07
N ALA A 241 10.82 12.84 -3.26
CA ALA A 241 11.57 13.03 -4.50
C ALA A 241 11.67 14.50 -4.93
N ASP A 242 10.67 15.33 -4.62
CA ASP A 242 10.68 16.77 -4.92
C ASP A 242 11.59 17.56 -3.96
N LEU A 243 11.82 17.01 -2.76
CA LEU A 243 12.66 17.63 -1.74
C LEU A 243 14.13 17.19 -1.82
N LEU A 244 14.38 15.97 -2.31
CA LEU A 244 15.72 15.39 -2.40
C LEU A 244 16.49 15.94 -3.60
N ASP A 245 17.68 16.46 -3.33
CA ASP A 245 18.65 16.89 -4.33
C ASP A 245 19.93 16.04 -4.27
N ARG A 246 20.69 16.04 -5.37
CA ARG A 246 22.00 15.38 -5.50
C ARG A 246 23.14 16.20 -4.88
N TYR A 247 22.92 17.49 -4.64
CA TYR A 247 23.91 18.41 -4.09
C TYR A 247 23.70 18.63 -2.58
N ILE A 248 24.80 18.67 -1.82
CA ILE A 248 24.81 19.02 -0.38
C ILE A 248 24.29 20.46 -0.22
N GLY A 249 23.29 20.66 0.63
CA GLY A 249 22.59 21.95 0.80
C GLY A 249 21.42 22.16 -0.18
N GLY A 250 21.34 21.39 -1.27
CA GLY A 250 20.27 21.51 -2.27
C GLY A 250 18.92 21.02 -1.73
N SER A 251 18.93 19.93 -0.96
CA SER A 251 17.70 19.37 -0.38
C SER A 251 17.08 20.32 0.66
N GLU A 252 17.92 20.99 1.43
CA GLU A 252 17.54 22.00 2.41
C GLU A 252 16.96 23.23 1.72
N ASN A 253 17.56 23.68 0.61
CA ASN A 253 17.05 24.80 -0.16
C ASN A 253 15.69 24.49 -0.80
N ASN A 254 15.51 23.31 -1.40
CA ASN A 254 14.24 22.86 -1.97
C ASN A 254 13.16 22.78 -0.88
N THR A 255 13.53 22.34 0.33
CA THR A 255 12.65 22.30 1.50
C THR A 255 12.25 23.71 1.96
N GLN A 256 13.20 24.65 2.01
CA GLN A 256 12.90 26.06 2.32
C GLN A 256 11.99 26.69 1.27
N GLU A 257 12.19 26.40 0.00
CA GLU A 257 11.33 26.88 -1.09
C GLU A 257 9.91 26.33 -0.94
N ALA A 258 9.75 25.02 -0.72
CA ALA A 258 8.45 24.40 -0.46
C ALA A 258 7.74 25.03 0.77
N LEU A 259 8.48 25.33 1.83
CA LEU A 259 7.95 25.99 3.03
C LEU A 259 7.57 27.47 2.77
N ARG A 260 8.24 28.15 1.84
CA ARG A 260 7.90 29.51 1.40
C ARG A 260 6.65 29.52 0.51
N GLU A 261 6.54 28.56 -0.42
CA GLU A 261 5.35 28.35 -1.26
C GLU A 261 4.10 28.08 -0.42
N ALA A 262 4.27 27.40 0.72
CA ALA A 262 3.21 27.07 1.64
C ALA A 262 2.70 28.24 2.50
N LYS A 263 3.29 29.44 2.39
CA LYS A 263 2.84 30.61 3.16
C LYS A 263 1.42 31.03 2.75
N GLY A 264 0.49 31.01 3.70
CA GLY A 264 -0.94 31.19 3.53
C GLY A 264 -1.72 29.90 3.29
N ASN A 265 -1.02 28.77 3.15
CA ASN A 265 -1.51 27.52 2.59
C ASN A 265 -1.12 26.31 3.47
N VAL A 266 -1.56 25.14 3.05
CA VAL A 266 -1.19 23.85 3.62
C VAL A 266 -0.12 23.19 2.76
N LEU A 267 1.01 22.80 3.34
CA LEU A 267 2.01 21.94 2.72
C LEU A 267 1.73 20.48 3.09
N ILE A 268 1.48 19.63 2.11
CA ILE A 268 1.44 18.18 2.28
C ILE A 268 2.77 17.62 1.82
N ILE A 269 3.43 16.89 2.71
CA ILE A 269 4.55 16.00 2.35
C ILE A 269 3.97 14.58 2.33
N ASP A 270 3.68 14.09 1.13
CA ASP A 270 3.15 12.74 0.96
C ASP A 270 4.26 11.71 1.17
N ASP A 271 3.94 10.52 1.67
CA ASP A 271 4.92 9.47 1.99
C ASP A 271 6.15 9.96 2.80
N ALA A 272 5.92 10.83 3.79
CA ALA A 272 6.95 11.44 4.63
C ALA A 272 7.85 10.42 5.36
N HIS A 273 7.38 9.20 5.61
CA HIS A 273 8.17 8.10 6.15
C HIS A 273 9.38 7.72 5.27
N MET A 274 9.36 8.01 3.97
CA MET A 274 10.51 7.80 3.08
C MET A 274 11.67 8.77 3.33
N LEU A 275 11.41 9.86 4.09
CA LEU A 275 12.43 10.76 4.60
C LEU A 275 13.16 10.19 5.83
N ASP A 276 12.91 8.93 6.21
CA ASP A 276 13.63 8.28 7.28
C ASP A 276 15.13 8.19 6.92
N PRO A 277 16.03 8.78 7.74
CA PRO A 277 17.47 8.65 7.57
C PRO A 277 17.95 7.21 7.80
N GLY A 278 17.13 6.36 8.44
CA GLY A 278 17.41 4.95 8.73
C GLY A 278 18.38 4.74 9.90
N THR A 279 18.42 3.51 10.43
CA THR A 279 19.40 3.13 11.46
C THR A 279 20.77 2.90 10.82
N ASN A 280 21.78 3.69 11.22
CA ASN A 280 23.20 3.46 10.94
C ASN A 280 23.57 1.97 11.09
N GLY A 281 23.86 1.28 9.98
CA GLY A 281 24.17 -0.16 10.03
C GLY A 281 24.52 -0.87 8.72
N SER A 282 24.92 -0.20 7.65
CA SER A 282 25.49 -0.86 6.47
C SER A 282 26.55 0.03 5.83
N ALA A 283 27.82 -0.37 6.00
CA ALA A 283 29.04 0.33 5.59
C ALA A 283 29.24 0.42 4.06
N GLY A 284 28.26 0.98 3.34
CA GLY A 284 28.32 1.13 1.88
C GLY A 284 27.43 2.21 1.26
N SER A 285 26.50 2.86 1.97
CA SER A 285 25.59 3.88 1.38
C SER A 285 25.53 5.21 2.15
N SER A 286 26.67 5.66 2.69
CA SER A 286 26.79 6.81 3.60
C SER A 286 26.58 8.21 2.99
N LYS A 287 25.93 8.35 1.83
CA LYS A 287 25.62 9.69 1.27
C LYS A 287 24.15 10.08 1.41
N ASN A 288 23.20 9.13 1.42
CA ASN A 288 21.78 9.46 1.39
C ASN A 288 21.13 9.74 2.76
N GLY A 289 21.75 9.28 3.85
CA GLY A 289 21.26 9.54 5.22
C GLY A 289 21.35 11.02 5.60
N ASP A 290 22.46 11.68 5.22
CA ASP A 290 22.69 13.10 5.52
C ASP A 290 21.69 14.04 4.84
N PHE A 291 21.32 13.78 3.57
CA PHE A 291 20.34 14.61 2.86
C PHE A 291 18.94 14.53 3.47
N ARG A 292 18.51 13.33 3.87
CA ARG A 292 17.19 13.11 4.49
C ARG A 292 17.11 13.72 5.88
N GLY A 293 18.19 13.58 6.67
CA GLY A 293 18.32 14.25 7.97
C GLY A 293 18.25 15.78 7.84
N GLY A 294 18.99 16.36 6.89
CA GLY A 294 18.98 17.81 6.62
C GLY A 294 17.60 18.37 6.25
N ILE A 295 16.78 17.61 5.51
CA ILE A 295 15.38 17.99 5.22
C ILE A 295 14.56 18.06 6.51
N ILE A 296 14.63 17.04 7.36
CA ILE A 296 13.88 17.01 8.63
C ILE A 296 14.35 18.14 9.56
N ASP A 297 15.66 18.36 9.67
CA ASP A 297 16.21 19.44 10.48
C ASP A 297 15.78 20.82 9.99
N THR A 298 15.73 21.01 8.67
CA THR A 298 15.21 22.25 8.06
C THR A 298 13.73 22.46 8.38
N ILE A 299 12.91 21.41 8.29
CA ILE A 299 11.49 21.48 8.67
C ILE A 299 11.36 21.82 10.15
N VAL A 300 12.12 21.20 11.05
CA VAL A 300 12.07 21.45 12.50
C VAL A 300 12.56 22.86 12.86
N ALA A 301 13.57 23.37 12.15
CA ALA A 301 14.12 24.70 12.36
C ALA A 301 13.17 25.81 11.89
N GLU A 302 12.52 25.61 10.74
CA GLU A 302 11.62 26.60 10.16
C GLU A 302 10.22 26.52 10.78
N VAL A 303 9.66 25.32 10.95
CA VAL A 303 8.28 25.13 11.42
C VAL A 303 8.24 25.23 12.95
N THR A 304 7.83 26.39 13.45
CA THR A 304 7.79 26.66 14.88
C THR A 304 6.49 26.19 15.54
N GLY A 305 5.39 26.18 14.78
CA GLY A 305 4.04 25.94 15.27
C GLY A 305 3.46 27.10 16.10
N ALA A 306 4.12 28.25 16.15
CA ALA A 306 3.82 29.35 17.06
C ALA A 306 2.59 30.20 16.61
N ALA A 307 2.01 30.94 17.56
CA ALA A 307 0.85 31.79 17.32
C ALA A 307 1.17 32.92 16.31
N GLY A 308 0.59 32.83 15.11
CA GLY A 308 0.80 33.78 14.01
C GLY A 308 1.56 33.22 12.80
N GLU A 309 1.94 31.95 12.84
CA GLU A 309 2.51 31.24 11.69
C GLU A 309 1.43 30.99 10.63
N ASP A 310 1.47 31.77 9.54
CA ASP A 310 0.54 31.68 8.40
C ASP A 310 0.94 30.52 7.45
N ARG A 311 1.06 29.30 7.97
CA ARG A 311 1.26 28.05 7.20
C ARG A 311 0.92 26.84 8.05
N CYS A 312 0.47 25.77 7.39
CA CYS A 312 0.23 24.48 8.03
C CYS A 312 1.00 23.39 7.29
N VAL A 313 1.73 22.55 8.02
CA VAL A 313 2.44 21.40 7.43
C VAL A 313 1.74 20.10 7.85
N ILE A 314 1.51 19.22 6.88
CA ILE A 314 0.92 17.90 7.05
C ILE A 314 1.91 16.83 6.57
N LEU A 315 2.27 15.90 7.45
CA LEU A 315 3.10 14.75 7.12
C LEU A 315 2.21 13.52 6.93
N CYS A 316 2.22 12.91 5.73
CA CYS A 316 1.46 11.69 5.46
C CYS A 316 2.35 10.45 5.53
N GLY A 317 1.86 9.35 6.09
CA GLY A 317 2.59 8.08 6.05
C GLY A 317 1.85 6.90 6.66
N TYR A 318 2.51 5.75 6.65
CA TYR A 318 2.00 4.54 7.27
C TYR A 318 2.31 4.52 8.77
N PRO A 319 1.41 4.03 9.64
CA PRO A 319 1.59 4.08 11.10
C PRO A 319 2.94 3.51 11.58
N ASP A 320 3.34 2.33 11.09
CA ASP A 320 4.55 1.67 11.56
C ASP A 320 5.82 2.34 11.02
N GLN A 321 5.82 2.72 9.74
CA GLN A 321 6.96 3.40 9.12
C GLN A 321 7.15 4.82 9.66
N MET A 322 6.07 5.51 10.05
CA MET A 322 6.17 6.80 10.73
C MET A 322 6.72 6.65 12.16
N LYS A 323 6.46 5.54 12.86
CA LYS A 323 7.12 5.28 14.15
C LYS A 323 8.62 5.08 13.97
N GLU A 324 9.04 4.37 12.91
CA GLU A 324 10.45 4.20 12.56
C GLU A 324 11.12 5.55 12.25
N LEU A 325 10.48 6.38 11.41
CA LEU A 325 10.94 7.76 11.15
C LEU A 325 11.14 8.54 12.45
N TYR A 326 10.18 8.50 13.38
CA TYR A 326 10.26 9.27 14.62
C TYR A 326 11.32 8.73 15.59
N ALA A 327 11.62 7.43 15.53
CA ALA A 327 12.68 6.83 16.33
C ALA A 327 14.07 7.22 15.81
N ASN A 328 14.20 7.40 14.49
CA ASN A 328 15.49 7.66 13.83
C ASN A 328 15.76 9.16 13.58
N ALA A 329 14.72 9.99 13.51
CA ALA A 329 14.83 11.41 13.18
C ALA A 329 15.09 12.32 14.41
N ASN A 330 15.27 13.61 14.13
CA ASN A 330 15.45 14.64 15.15
C ASN A 330 14.27 14.66 16.16
N PRO A 331 14.52 14.61 17.49
CA PRO A 331 13.48 14.69 18.51
C PRO A 331 12.58 15.94 18.43
N GLY A 332 13.05 17.01 17.80
CA GLY A 332 12.26 18.21 17.53
C GLY A 332 11.06 17.95 16.63
N LEU A 333 11.11 16.95 15.75
CA LEU A 333 9.99 16.55 14.89
C LEU A 333 8.77 16.15 15.74
N ALA A 334 8.96 15.33 16.77
CA ALA A 334 7.90 14.88 17.66
C ALA A 334 7.23 16.01 18.46
N ARG A 335 7.97 17.10 18.73
CA ARG A 335 7.43 18.28 19.41
C ARG A 335 6.58 19.15 18.48
N ARG A 336 6.92 19.22 17.19
CA ARG A 336 6.20 20.01 16.18
C ARG A 336 5.05 19.24 15.53
N PHE A 337 5.15 17.92 15.50
CA PHE A 337 4.19 17.00 14.91
C PHE A 337 3.89 15.84 15.89
N PRO A 338 3.10 16.08 16.95
CA PRO A 338 2.83 15.05 17.95
C PRO A 338 1.98 13.91 17.37
N LEU A 339 2.45 12.66 17.48
CA LEU A 339 1.76 11.48 16.93
C LEU A 339 0.45 11.14 17.66
N ASP A 340 0.31 11.54 18.93
CA ASP A 340 -0.92 11.43 19.72
C ASP A 340 -2.06 12.28 19.14
N THR A 341 -1.72 13.35 18.42
CA THR A 341 -2.68 14.25 17.77
C THR A 341 -2.85 13.95 16.27
N ALA A 342 -2.27 12.86 15.78
CA ALA A 342 -2.33 12.45 14.38
C ALA A 342 -3.76 12.06 13.97
N PHE A 343 -4.11 12.38 12.72
CA PHE A 343 -5.35 11.91 12.11
C PHE A 343 -5.12 10.50 11.59
N VAL A 344 -5.79 9.52 12.19
CA VAL A 344 -5.71 8.12 11.80
C VAL A 344 -6.83 7.80 10.82
N PHE A 345 -6.43 7.41 9.63
CA PHE A 345 -7.30 6.97 8.55
C PHE A 345 -7.26 5.44 8.52
N GLU A 346 -8.38 4.82 8.86
CA GLU A 346 -8.50 3.36 8.81
C GLU A 346 -8.97 2.89 7.43
N ASN A 347 -8.83 1.58 7.17
CA ASN A 347 -9.45 0.98 6.00
C ASN A 347 -10.97 1.12 6.09
N PHE A 348 -11.61 1.36 4.96
CA PHE A 348 -13.06 1.51 4.89
C PHE A 348 -13.74 0.20 5.27
N SER A 349 -14.76 0.30 6.14
CA SER A 349 -15.63 -0.82 6.46
C SER A 349 -16.43 -1.27 5.23
N GLU A 350 -17.01 -2.48 5.26
CA GLU A 350 -17.86 -2.97 4.16
C GLU A 350 -19.04 -2.00 3.89
N ASP A 351 -19.64 -1.42 4.93
CA ASP A 351 -20.71 -0.42 4.80
C ASP A 351 -20.20 0.89 4.15
N THR A 352 -19.02 1.35 4.59
CA THR A 352 -18.37 2.55 4.03
C THR A 352 -18.02 2.34 2.55
N LEU A 353 -17.48 1.19 2.18
CA LEU A 353 -17.16 0.85 0.79
C LEU A 353 -18.42 0.83 -0.09
N GLY A 354 -19.54 0.29 0.42
CA GLY A 354 -20.83 0.30 -0.27
C GLY A 354 -21.32 1.72 -0.52
N LYS A 355 -21.28 2.59 0.49
CA LYS A 355 -21.66 4.02 0.34
C LYS A 355 -20.74 4.76 -0.63
N VAL A 356 -19.44 4.49 -0.62
CA VAL A 356 -18.48 5.08 -1.56
C VAL A 356 -18.76 4.62 -3.00
N LEU A 357 -19.11 3.34 -3.19
CA LEU A 357 -19.55 2.80 -4.48
C LEU A 357 -20.81 3.52 -4.98
N ASP A 358 -21.83 3.64 -4.12
CA ASP A 358 -23.10 4.30 -4.43
C ASP A 358 -22.89 5.79 -4.79
N LEU A 359 -22.04 6.50 -4.04
CA LEU A 359 -21.69 7.90 -4.33
C LEU A 359 -20.99 8.06 -5.69
N LYS A 360 -20.11 7.12 -6.06
CA LYS A 360 -19.38 7.18 -7.33
C LYS A 360 -20.27 6.84 -8.52
N LEU A 361 -21.13 5.83 -8.39
CA LEU A 361 -22.16 5.51 -9.38
C LEU A 361 -23.07 6.73 -9.63
N ALA A 362 -23.51 7.41 -8.57
CA ALA A 362 -24.33 8.62 -8.69
C ALA A 362 -23.59 9.78 -9.38
N LYS A 363 -22.29 9.98 -9.05
CA LYS A 363 -21.46 11.02 -9.67
C LYS A 363 -21.24 10.80 -11.16
N GLU A 364 -21.05 9.55 -11.57
CA GLU A 364 -20.87 9.16 -12.98
C GLU A 364 -22.19 8.92 -13.73
N LYS A 365 -23.33 9.08 -13.05
CA LYS A 365 -24.69 8.83 -13.57
C LYS A 365 -24.87 7.39 -14.10
N LEU A 366 -24.21 6.43 -13.47
CA LEU A 366 -24.30 5.01 -13.82
C LEU A 366 -25.35 4.32 -12.96
N VAL A 367 -26.12 3.42 -13.58
CA VAL A 367 -27.08 2.55 -12.89
C VAL A 367 -26.47 1.16 -12.76
N ALA A 368 -26.58 0.53 -11.59
CA ALA A 368 -26.19 -0.85 -11.36
C ALA A 368 -27.40 -1.65 -10.86
N THR A 369 -27.52 -2.90 -11.29
CA THR A 369 -28.54 -3.81 -10.75
C THR A 369 -28.21 -4.21 -9.30
N ASP A 370 -29.21 -4.56 -8.49
CA ASP A 370 -29.00 -4.97 -7.09
C ASP A 370 -28.00 -6.13 -6.98
N LYS A 371 -28.14 -7.13 -7.86
CA LYS A 371 -27.23 -8.27 -7.94
C LYS A 371 -25.82 -7.86 -8.36
N ALA A 372 -25.65 -6.85 -9.22
CA ALA A 372 -24.34 -6.34 -9.59
C ALA A 372 -23.66 -5.63 -8.41
N ARG A 373 -24.43 -4.91 -7.59
CA ARG A 373 -23.94 -4.29 -6.36
C ARG A 373 -23.45 -5.33 -5.35
N GLU A 374 -24.20 -6.42 -5.16
CA GLU A 374 -23.77 -7.54 -4.30
C GLU A 374 -22.44 -8.14 -4.77
N VAL A 375 -22.30 -8.40 -6.07
CA VAL A 375 -21.06 -8.93 -6.65
C VAL A 375 -19.91 -7.94 -6.53
N ALA A 376 -20.14 -6.65 -6.76
CA ALA A 376 -19.13 -5.61 -6.55
C ALA A 376 -18.62 -5.60 -5.09
N MET A 377 -19.52 -5.74 -4.12
CA MET A 377 -19.17 -5.83 -2.71
C MET A 377 -18.40 -7.12 -2.38
N GLU A 378 -18.73 -8.25 -3.00
CA GLU A 378 -17.96 -9.49 -2.84
C GLU A 378 -16.53 -9.38 -3.43
N VAL A 379 -16.39 -8.71 -4.58
CA VAL A 379 -15.07 -8.41 -5.17
C VAL A 379 -14.26 -7.52 -4.22
N LEU A 380 -14.86 -6.44 -3.70
CA LEU A 380 -14.22 -5.53 -2.75
C LEU A 380 -13.81 -6.23 -1.44
N LYS A 381 -14.67 -7.09 -0.89
CA LYS A 381 -14.40 -7.88 0.33
C LYS A 381 -13.23 -8.86 0.15
N ARG A 382 -13.04 -9.40 -1.05
CA ARG A 382 -11.86 -10.22 -1.37
C ARG A 382 -10.62 -9.35 -1.53
N ALA A 383 -10.74 -8.20 -2.19
CA ALA A 383 -9.63 -7.27 -2.40
C ALA A 383 -9.13 -6.66 -1.08
N SER A 384 -10.00 -6.42 -0.09
CA SER A 384 -9.64 -5.85 1.22
C SER A 384 -8.69 -6.71 2.06
N VAL A 385 -8.55 -7.98 1.71
CA VAL A 385 -7.60 -8.92 2.34
C VAL A 385 -6.16 -8.71 1.85
N ARG A 386 -5.99 -8.12 0.66
CA ARG A 386 -4.67 -7.95 0.05
C ARG A 386 -3.85 -6.89 0.78
N PRO A 387 -2.51 -7.03 0.84
CA PRO A 387 -1.65 -5.98 1.33
C PRO A 387 -1.79 -4.77 0.40
N ASN A 388 -1.79 -3.56 0.96
CA ASN A 388 -1.96 -2.29 0.24
C ASN A 388 -3.31 -2.14 -0.48
N PHE A 389 -4.40 -2.65 0.11
CA PHE A 389 -5.75 -2.37 -0.38
C PHE A 389 -6.00 -0.85 -0.50
N GLY A 390 -6.31 -0.40 -1.71
CA GLY A 390 -6.42 1.03 -2.05
C GLY A 390 -7.72 1.70 -1.63
N ASN A 391 -8.56 1.07 -0.79
CA ASN A 391 -9.83 1.61 -0.30
C ASN A 391 -10.69 2.26 -1.41
N GLY A 392 -10.92 3.58 -1.34
CA GLY A 392 -11.66 4.31 -2.36
C GLY A 392 -11.05 4.18 -3.77
N GLY A 393 -9.72 4.11 -3.88
CA GLY A 393 -9.04 3.86 -5.16
C GLY A 393 -9.31 2.47 -5.71
N GLU A 394 -9.52 1.46 -4.85
CA GLU A 394 -9.90 0.13 -5.33
C GLU A 394 -11.34 0.10 -5.87
N VAL A 395 -12.23 0.91 -5.28
CA VAL A 395 -13.58 1.14 -5.84
C VAL A 395 -13.49 1.77 -7.24
N ASP A 396 -12.59 2.74 -7.46
CA ASP A 396 -12.34 3.32 -8.80
C ASP A 396 -11.83 2.28 -9.79
N ASN A 397 -10.88 1.45 -9.36
CA ASN A 397 -10.31 0.39 -10.18
C ASN A 397 -11.37 -0.62 -10.62
N ILE A 398 -12.25 -1.02 -9.69
CA ILE A 398 -13.32 -1.99 -9.98
C ILE A 398 -14.38 -1.36 -10.88
N LEU A 399 -14.81 -0.13 -10.63
CA LEU A 399 -15.75 0.58 -11.50
C LEU A 399 -15.20 0.75 -12.91
N SER A 400 -13.95 1.19 -13.05
CA SER A 400 -13.30 1.36 -14.35
C SER A 400 -13.26 0.04 -15.15
N LYS A 401 -12.96 -1.07 -14.47
CA LYS A 401 -12.98 -2.41 -15.06
C LYS A 401 -14.41 -2.83 -15.46
N ALA A 402 -15.39 -2.55 -14.61
CA ALA A 402 -16.79 -2.90 -14.86
C ALA A 402 -17.37 -2.10 -16.03
N ILE A 403 -17.09 -0.80 -16.11
CA ILE A 403 -17.45 0.05 -17.24
C ILE A 403 -16.84 -0.49 -18.54
N SER A 404 -15.57 -0.89 -18.51
CA SER A 404 -14.88 -1.48 -19.66
C SER A 404 -15.48 -2.83 -20.08
N ALA A 405 -15.90 -3.66 -19.11
CA ALA A 405 -16.58 -4.93 -19.36
C ALA A 405 -17.97 -4.71 -19.97
N ARG A 406 -18.74 -3.77 -19.43
CA ARG A 406 -20.04 -3.33 -19.95
C ARG A 406 -19.93 -2.86 -21.40
N PHE A 407 -18.95 -2.02 -21.72
CA PHE A 407 -18.74 -1.59 -23.12
C PHE A 407 -18.48 -2.77 -24.06
N ARG A 408 -17.66 -3.75 -23.64
CA ARG A 408 -17.42 -4.96 -24.44
C ARG A 408 -18.66 -5.84 -24.61
N ARG A 409 -19.53 -5.90 -23.61
CA ARG A 409 -20.80 -6.62 -23.67
C ARG A 409 -21.77 -5.93 -24.63
N ILE A 410 -21.97 -4.63 -24.46
CA ILE A 410 -22.87 -3.84 -25.31
C ILE A 410 -22.41 -3.87 -26.77
N ALA A 411 -21.10 -3.76 -27.04
CA ALA A 411 -20.54 -3.84 -28.39
C ALA A 411 -20.78 -5.20 -29.10
N LYS A 412 -20.98 -6.28 -28.34
CA LYS A 412 -21.32 -7.61 -28.89
C LYS A 412 -22.82 -7.77 -29.16
N GLU A 413 -23.66 -7.14 -28.35
CA GLU A 413 -25.13 -7.31 -28.40
C GLU A 413 -25.83 -6.27 -29.27
N LYS A 414 -25.30 -5.04 -29.38
CA LYS A 414 -25.93 -3.91 -30.07
C LYS A 414 -25.00 -3.24 -31.07
N LYS A 415 -25.55 -2.79 -32.21
CA LYS A 415 -24.84 -1.92 -33.15
C LYS A 415 -24.69 -0.51 -32.53
N PRO A 416 -23.57 0.20 -32.76
CA PRO A 416 -23.24 1.48 -32.09
C PRO A 416 -24.15 2.69 -32.43
N GLN A 417 -25.31 2.47 -33.05
CA GLN A 417 -26.25 3.53 -33.47
C GLN A 417 -27.45 3.74 -32.51
N ASP A 418 -27.55 2.98 -31.42
CA ASP A 418 -28.59 3.19 -30.40
C ASP A 418 -28.26 4.42 -29.53
N GLU A 419 -29.16 5.40 -29.44
CA GLU A 419 -28.95 6.69 -28.74
C GLU A 419 -28.94 6.60 -27.21
N ASP A 420 -29.16 5.42 -26.60
CA ASP A 420 -29.37 5.28 -25.14
C ASP A 420 -28.36 4.34 -24.46
N LEU A 421 -27.11 4.36 -24.93
CA LEU A 421 -26.01 3.54 -24.39
C LEU A 421 -25.67 3.86 -22.93
N ASP A 422 -26.03 5.03 -22.42
CA ASP A 422 -25.76 5.44 -21.03
C ASP A 422 -26.77 4.86 -20.03
N GLN A 423 -27.96 4.44 -20.46
CA GLN A 423 -28.99 3.88 -19.58
C GLN A 423 -28.89 2.37 -19.33
N VAL A 424 -28.02 1.66 -20.05
CA VAL A 424 -27.83 0.22 -19.84
C VAL A 424 -27.20 -0.01 -18.46
N PRO A 425 -27.84 -0.72 -17.51
CA PRO A 425 -27.29 -0.88 -16.18
C PRO A 425 -26.07 -1.81 -16.18
N LEU A 426 -25.19 -1.63 -15.20
CA LEU A 426 -24.13 -2.58 -14.86
C LEU A 426 -24.74 -3.88 -14.35
N GLU A 427 -24.27 -4.99 -14.91
CA GLU A 427 -24.69 -6.34 -14.58
C GLU A 427 -23.61 -7.08 -13.75
N PRO A 428 -23.96 -8.17 -13.06
CA PRO A 428 -23.01 -8.95 -12.25
C PRO A 428 -21.73 -9.36 -12.98
N GLN A 429 -21.87 -9.77 -14.24
CA GLN A 429 -20.78 -10.19 -15.11
C GLN A 429 -19.81 -9.07 -15.49
N ASP A 430 -20.24 -7.81 -15.40
CA ASP A 430 -19.38 -6.65 -15.68
C ASP A 430 -18.34 -6.48 -14.55
N PHE A 431 -18.72 -6.75 -13.29
CA PHE A 431 -17.82 -6.70 -12.13
C PHE A 431 -16.95 -7.95 -11.98
N ASP A 432 -17.53 -9.13 -12.24
CA ASP A 432 -16.86 -10.41 -12.12
C ASP A 432 -17.41 -11.39 -13.16
N ALA A 433 -16.61 -11.73 -14.17
CA ALA A 433 -17.01 -12.69 -15.20
C ALA A 433 -17.37 -14.07 -14.62
N ASN A 434 -16.77 -14.42 -13.48
CA ASN A 434 -17.00 -15.67 -12.77
C ASN A 434 -17.84 -15.44 -11.50
N TYR A 435 -18.81 -14.52 -11.53
CA TYR A 435 -19.66 -14.24 -10.36
C TYR A 435 -20.44 -15.48 -9.89
N ASP A 436 -20.79 -16.40 -10.80
CA ASP A 436 -21.51 -17.64 -10.49
C ASP A 436 -20.57 -18.84 -10.18
N ARG A 437 -19.29 -18.56 -9.91
CA ARG A 437 -18.27 -19.59 -9.61
C ARG A 437 -18.69 -20.59 -8.53
N LEU A 438 -19.48 -20.17 -7.53
CA LEU A 438 -19.87 -21.00 -6.40
C LEU A 438 -20.85 -22.10 -6.78
N SER A 439 -21.76 -21.84 -7.73
CA SER A 439 -22.69 -22.85 -8.22
C SER A 439 -21.98 -23.90 -9.08
N GLN A 440 -20.89 -23.51 -9.74
CA GLN A 440 -20.06 -24.38 -10.59
C GLN A 440 -18.86 -25.01 -9.85
N ALA A 441 -18.50 -24.51 -8.66
CA ALA A 441 -17.27 -24.87 -7.95
C ALA A 441 -17.17 -26.37 -7.63
N VAL A 442 -18.29 -26.99 -7.25
CA VAL A 442 -18.32 -28.43 -6.92
C VAL A 442 -18.01 -29.27 -8.16
N THR A 443 -18.69 -28.98 -9.27
CA THR A 443 -18.48 -29.67 -10.56
C THR A 443 -17.06 -29.46 -11.08
N ASN A 444 -16.50 -28.25 -10.89
CA ASN A 444 -15.15 -27.91 -11.30
C ASN A 444 -14.07 -28.57 -10.43
N THR A 445 -14.38 -28.95 -9.18
CA THR A 445 -13.37 -29.50 -8.26
C THR A 445 -12.88 -30.86 -8.66
N ARG A 446 -13.77 -31.76 -9.10
CA ARG A 446 -13.32 -33.05 -9.66
C ARG A 446 -12.47 -32.86 -10.90
N ALA A 447 -12.93 -32.00 -11.81
CA ALA A 447 -12.19 -31.67 -13.03
C ALA A 447 -10.76 -31.15 -12.76
N LEU A 448 -10.55 -30.42 -11.66
CA LEU A 448 -9.21 -29.95 -11.26
C LEU A 448 -8.23 -31.09 -10.91
N PHE A 449 -8.74 -32.25 -10.53
CA PHE A 449 -7.99 -33.44 -10.10
C PHE A 449 -8.13 -34.63 -11.07
N ASP A 450 -8.76 -34.50 -12.24
CA ASP A 450 -8.92 -35.61 -13.21
C ASP A 450 -7.59 -36.27 -13.62
N GLU A 451 -6.48 -35.49 -13.61
CA GLU A 451 -5.13 -35.98 -13.90
C GLU A 451 -4.44 -36.68 -12.72
N PHE A 452 -5.07 -36.71 -11.53
CA PHE A 452 -4.50 -37.25 -10.30
C PHE A 452 -5.16 -38.58 -9.94
N VAL A 453 -4.39 -39.67 -10.04
CA VAL A 453 -4.86 -40.99 -9.66
C VAL A 453 -4.74 -41.18 -8.14
N GLY A 454 -5.83 -41.56 -7.47
CA GLY A 454 -5.81 -41.94 -6.05
C GLY A 454 -6.03 -40.80 -5.05
N PHE A 455 -6.64 -39.70 -5.49
CA PHE A 455 -6.85 -38.50 -4.68
C PHE A 455 -8.23 -38.41 -4.04
N GLU A 456 -8.97 -39.52 -4.01
CA GLU A 456 -10.42 -39.52 -3.73
C GLU A 456 -10.75 -39.10 -2.30
N GLU A 457 -9.91 -39.48 -1.33
CA GLU A 457 -10.05 -39.01 0.07
C GLU A 457 -9.82 -37.49 0.18
N ILE A 458 -8.91 -36.93 -0.61
CA ILE A 458 -8.56 -35.51 -0.61
C ILE A 458 -9.67 -34.71 -1.30
N ILE A 459 -10.12 -35.18 -2.47
CA ILE A 459 -11.21 -34.58 -3.23
C ILE A 459 -12.49 -34.53 -2.38
N SER A 460 -12.86 -35.64 -1.74
CA SER A 460 -14.06 -35.70 -0.89
C SER A 460 -14.01 -34.70 0.28
N LYS A 461 -12.83 -34.50 0.90
CA LYS A 461 -12.65 -33.48 1.94
C LYS A 461 -12.86 -32.06 1.39
N PHE A 462 -12.33 -31.73 0.22
CA PHE A 462 -12.52 -30.40 -0.38
C PHE A 462 -13.96 -30.16 -0.84
N GLU A 463 -14.63 -31.17 -1.41
CA GLU A 463 -16.06 -31.11 -1.73
C GLU A 463 -16.88 -30.82 -0.47
N SER A 464 -16.56 -31.47 0.66
CA SER A 464 -17.23 -31.20 1.94
C SER A 464 -17.07 -29.75 2.39
N TYR A 465 -15.90 -29.13 2.21
CA TYR A 465 -15.71 -27.71 2.53
C TYR A 465 -16.53 -26.82 1.61
N GLN A 466 -16.61 -27.12 0.31
CA GLN A 466 -17.40 -26.34 -0.64
C GLN A 466 -18.88 -26.36 -0.31
N TYR A 467 -19.45 -27.54 -0.04
CA TYR A 467 -20.85 -27.66 0.38
C TYR A 467 -21.11 -26.94 1.70
N MET A 468 -20.17 -26.97 2.64
CA MET A 468 -20.28 -26.24 3.91
C MET A 468 -20.30 -24.72 3.67
N VAL A 469 -19.37 -24.19 2.87
CA VAL A 469 -19.31 -22.76 2.51
C VAL A 469 -20.59 -22.34 1.80
N GLN A 470 -21.06 -23.12 0.82
CA GLN A 470 -22.29 -22.85 0.09
C GLN A 470 -23.50 -22.82 1.04
N GLY A 471 -23.63 -23.81 1.93
CA GLY A 471 -24.73 -23.89 2.89
C GLY A 471 -24.71 -22.79 3.96
N MET A 472 -23.54 -22.28 4.35
CA MET A 472 -23.40 -21.15 5.28
C MET A 472 -23.78 -19.82 4.61
N ARG A 473 -23.31 -19.60 3.37
CA ARG A 473 -23.64 -18.39 2.60
C ARG A 473 -25.12 -18.27 2.28
N LEU A 474 -25.80 -19.39 1.97
CA LEU A 474 -27.27 -19.41 1.80
C LEU A 474 -28.03 -18.91 3.04
N ARG A 475 -27.40 -18.90 4.21
CA ARG A 475 -27.96 -18.42 5.47
C ARG A 475 -27.33 -17.11 5.96
N ASN A 476 -26.56 -16.42 5.10
CA ASN A 476 -25.80 -15.20 5.43
C ASN A 476 -24.84 -15.38 6.63
N VAL A 477 -24.30 -16.58 6.82
CA VAL A 477 -23.29 -16.87 7.86
C VAL A 477 -21.90 -16.82 7.21
N ASP A 478 -20.94 -16.12 7.84
CA ASP A 478 -19.55 -16.11 7.38
C ASP A 478 -18.93 -17.52 7.53
N PRO A 479 -18.45 -18.14 6.43
CA PRO A 479 -17.84 -19.46 6.49
C PRO A 479 -16.41 -19.48 7.02
N ARG A 480 -15.69 -18.35 7.04
CA ARG A 480 -14.26 -18.29 7.41
C ARG A 480 -13.94 -18.91 8.79
N PRO A 481 -14.80 -18.81 9.82
CA PRO A 481 -14.51 -19.42 11.11
C PRO A 481 -14.53 -20.95 11.14
N TYR A 482 -15.19 -21.58 10.17
CA TYR A 482 -15.48 -23.02 10.17
C TYR A 482 -14.63 -23.80 9.15
N VAL A 483 -14.04 -23.12 8.18
CA VAL A 483 -13.13 -23.71 7.19
C VAL A 483 -11.68 -23.60 7.68
N PRO A 484 -10.87 -24.67 7.62
CA PRO A 484 -9.46 -24.59 7.95
C PRO A 484 -8.67 -23.70 6.97
N PHE A 485 -7.75 -22.89 7.49
CA PHE A 485 -6.79 -22.08 6.70
C PHE A 485 -5.34 -22.55 6.86
N THR A 486 -5.12 -23.61 7.63
CA THR A 486 -3.80 -24.17 7.93
C THR A 486 -3.81 -25.66 7.67
N TYR A 487 -2.82 -26.13 6.90
CA TYR A 487 -2.74 -27.51 6.44
C TYR A 487 -1.34 -28.08 6.62
N VAL A 488 -1.27 -29.38 6.90
CA VAL A 488 -0.02 -30.16 6.90
C VAL A 488 -0.11 -31.22 5.82
N PHE A 489 0.82 -31.19 4.85
CA PHE A 489 0.93 -32.16 3.77
C PHE A 489 2.09 -33.11 4.07
N LYS A 490 1.78 -34.38 4.36
CA LYS A 490 2.76 -35.42 4.72
C LYS A 490 2.82 -36.48 3.63
N GLY A 491 4.02 -36.88 3.20
CA GLY A 491 4.16 -38.07 2.35
C GLY A 491 5.47 -38.11 1.56
N PRO A 492 5.74 -39.20 0.82
CA PRO A 492 6.95 -39.37 0.01
C PRO A 492 7.15 -38.28 -1.06
N PRO A 493 8.36 -38.10 -1.61
CA PRO A 493 8.58 -37.15 -2.68
C PRO A 493 7.86 -37.61 -3.96
N GLY A 494 7.39 -36.65 -4.78
CA GLY A 494 6.72 -36.96 -6.05
C GLY A 494 5.29 -37.52 -5.92
N THR A 495 4.63 -37.38 -4.77
CA THR A 495 3.21 -37.76 -4.56
C THR A 495 2.21 -36.63 -4.82
N GLY A 496 2.64 -35.50 -5.40
CA GLY A 496 1.74 -34.42 -5.81
C GLY A 496 1.44 -33.33 -4.77
N LYS A 497 2.21 -33.24 -3.67
CA LYS A 497 2.03 -32.22 -2.62
C LYS A 497 1.98 -30.78 -3.16
N THR A 498 3.00 -30.37 -3.91
CA THR A 498 3.09 -29.02 -4.50
C THR A 498 1.97 -28.76 -5.51
N SER A 499 1.64 -29.75 -6.34
CA SER A 499 0.55 -29.63 -7.31
C SER A 499 -0.81 -29.46 -6.62
N THR A 500 -1.03 -30.18 -5.52
CA THR A 500 -2.25 -30.07 -4.70
C THR A 500 -2.37 -28.69 -4.05
N ALA A 501 -1.26 -28.09 -3.60
CA ALA A 501 -1.27 -26.73 -3.06
C ALA A 501 -1.74 -25.69 -4.09
N ARG A 502 -1.39 -25.87 -5.37
CA ARG A 502 -1.88 -25.03 -6.48
C ARG A 502 -3.38 -25.21 -6.72
N LYS A 503 -3.87 -26.45 -6.69
CA LYS A 503 -5.30 -26.73 -6.80
C LYS A 503 -6.09 -26.22 -5.60
N LEU A 504 -5.51 -26.29 -4.39
CA LEU A 504 -6.07 -25.71 -3.17
C LEU A 504 -6.30 -24.20 -3.32
N GLY A 505 -5.33 -23.48 -3.89
CA GLY A 505 -5.46 -22.05 -4.19
C GLY A 505 -6.65 -21.76 -5.10
N GLN A 506 -6.81 -22.54 -6.16
CA GLN A 506 -7.96 -22.45 -7.06
C GLN A 506 -9.29 -22.74 -6.34
N ILE A 507 -9.38 -23.84 -5.58
CA ILE A 507 -10.59 -24.22 -4.84
C ILE A 507 -11.02 -23.11 -3.87
N PHE A 508 -10.09 -22.55 -3.11
CA PHE A 508 -10.40 -21.50 -2.14
C PHE A 508 -10.71 -20.15 -2.79
N TYR A 509 -10.13 -19.87 -3.96
CA TYR A 509 -10.50 -18.73 -4.79
C TYR A 509 -11.92 -18.90 -5.37
N ASP A 510 -12.30 -20.11 -5.76
CA ASP A 510 -13.64 -20.44 -6.27
C ASP A 510 -14.70 -20.40 -5.16
N MET A 511 -14.34 -20.78 -3.92
CA MET A 511 -15.17 -20.56 -2.72
C MET A 511 -15.26 -19.07 -2.30
N GLY A 512 -14.53 -18.17 -2.97
CA GLY A 512 -14.48 -16.75 -2.63
C GLY A 512 -13.81 -16.44 -1.29
N LEU A 513 -13.00 -17.35 -0.76
CA LEU A 513 -12.25 -17.18 0.50
C LEU A 513 -10.87 -16.54 0.27
N LEU A 514 -10.27 -16.75 -0.90
CA LEU A 514 -9.02 -16.12 -1.32
C LEU A 514 -9.25 -15.04 -2.38
N ALA A 515 -8.31 -14.09 -2.44
CA ALA A 515 -8.34 -12.99 -3.39
C ALA A 515 -7.71 -13.37 -4.74
N ALA A 516 -6.82 -14.36 -4.77
CA ALA A 516 -6.20 -14.91 -5.97
C ALA A 516 -5.90 -16.42 -5.79
N PRO A 517 -5.89 -17.21 -6.87
CA PRO A 517 -5.56 -18.64 -6.82
C PRO A 517 -4.05 -18.92 -6.71
N ASP A 518 -3.21 -17.89 -6.76
CA ASP A 518 -1.76 -18.00 -6.76
C ASP A 518 -1.21 -18.68 -5.50
N VAL A 519 -0.08 -19.38 -5.66
CA VAL A 519 0.69 -19.98 -4.57
C VAL A 519 2.06 -19.33 -4.49
N VAL A 520 2.45 -18.92 -3.28
CA VAL A 520 3.80 -18.47 -2.95
C VAL A 520 4.57 -19.70 -2.44
N ASP A 521 5.34 -20.30 -3.35
CA ASP A 521 6.19 -21.46 -3.06
C ASP A 521 7.48 -20.99 -2.36
N VAL A 522 7.69 -21.41 -1.10
CA VAL A 522 8.89 -21.09 -0.31
C VAL A 522 9.48 -22.36 0.32
N SER A 523 10.79 -22.37 0.54
CA SER A 523 11.44 -23.42 1.33
C SER A 523 11.61 -22.99 2.78
N ALA A 524 11.70 -23.96 3.71
CA ALA A 524 11.97 -23.67 5.12
C ALA A 524 13.22 -22.77 5.34
N SER A 525 14.26 -22.91 4.51
CA SER A 525 15.48 -22.11 4.60
C SER A 525 15.27 -20.63 4.25
N GLN A 526 14.24 -20.30 3.45
CA GLN A 526 13.93 -18.91 3.09
C GLN A 526 13.24 -18.15 4.23
N LEU A 527 12.66 -18.86 5.20
CA LEU A 527 12.08 -18.24 6.40
C LEU A 527 13.17 -17.84 7.40
N VAL A 528 14.28 -18.57 7.44
CA VAL A 528 15.38 -18.36 8.39
C VAL A 528 16.32 -17.26 7.87
N GLY A 529 16.69 -16.31 8.75
CA GLY A 529 17.67 -15.26 8.46
C GLY A 529 19.11 -15.79 8.50
N GLU A 530 20.04 -15.08 7.86
CA GLU A 530 21.47 -15.39 7.91
C GLU A 530 22.16 -14.81 9.15
N TYR A 531 21.55 -13.77 9.75
CA TYR A 531 22.06 -13.04 10.91
C TYR A 531 20.98 -12.87 12.00
N CYS A 532 21.40 -12.70 13.26
CA CYS A 532 20.51 -12.46 14.40
C CYS A 532 19.54 -11.29 14.17
N GLY A 533 18.26 -11.47 14.48
CA GLY A 533 17.23 -10.43 14.38
C GLY A 533 16.66 -10.20 12.98
N GLN A 534 17.13 -10.92 11.95
CA GLN A 534 16.57 -10.82 10.59
C GLN A 534 15.44 -11.81 10.32
N THR A 535 15.34 -12.88 11.10
CA THR A 535 14.40 -13.98 10.85
C THR A 535 12.94 -13.56 11.01
N GLY A 536 12.60 -12.83 12.08
CA GLY A 536 11.25 -12.28 12.28
C GLY A 536 10.77 -11.41 11.10
N PRO A 537 11.48 -10.32 10.74
CA PRO A 537 11.11 -9.48 9.60
C PRO A 537 11.02 -10.22 8.27
N LYS A 538 11.92 -11.19 8.02
CA LYS A 538 11.93 -11.99 6.78
C LYS A 538 10.70 -12.89 6.69
N THR A 539 10.36 -13.58 7.80
CA THR A 539 9.15 -14.41 7.91
C THR A 539 7.90 -13.56 7.71
N ARG A 540 7.84 -12.38 8.32
CA ARG A 540 6.70 -11.46 8.18
C ARG A 540 6.49 -10.98 6.75
N ARG A 541 7.55 -10.60 6.03
CA ARG A 541 7.46 -10.21 4.62
C ARG A 541 6.92 -11.32 3.72
N LEU A 542 7.29 -12.58 3.98
CA LEU A 542 6.77 -13.74 3.25
C LEU A 542 5.29 -14.01 3.57
N LEU A 543 4.86 -13.80 4.82
CA LEU A 543 3.45 -13.88 5.19
C LEU A 543 2.62 -12.76 4.54
N GLU A 544 3.17 -11.54 4.52
CA GLU A 544 2.55 -10.37 3.88
C GLU A 544 2.41 -10.58 2.37
N SER A 545 3.40 -11.15 1.69
CA SER A 545 3.32 -11.42 0.25
C SER A 545 2.30 -12.51 -0.11
N ALA A 546 1.97 -13.39 0.85
CA ALA A 546 0.97 -14.44 0.69
C ALA A 546 -0.45 -14.05 1.16
N LEU A 547 -0.67 -12.83 1.66
CA LEU A 547 -2.00 -12.35 2.03
C LEU A 547 -2.99 -12.42 0.85
N GLY A 548 -4.11 -13.09 1.06
CA GLY A 548 -5.12 -13.37 0.03
C GLY A 548 -4.76 -14.50 -0.94
N LYS A 549 -3.66 -15.24 -0.69
CA LYS A 549 -3.12 -16.34 -1.50
C LYS A 549 -2.80 -17.57 -0.62
N VAL A 550 -2.15 -18.58 -1.21
CA VAL A 550 -1.60 -19.73 -0.48
C VAL A 550 -0.09 -19.53 -0.26
N LEU A 551 0.37 -19.69 0.98
CA LEU A 551 1.78 -19.82 1.34
C LEU A 551 2.12 -21.31 1.46
N PHE A 552 2.93 -21.84 0.53
CA PHE A 552 3.37 -23.22 0.54
C PHE A 552 4.81 -23.31 1.03
N ILE A 553 5.02 -23.91 2.20
CA ILE A 553 6.34 -24.09 2.81
C ILE A 553 6.78 -25.54 2.61
N ASP A 554 7.70 -25.75 1.66
CA ASP A 554 8.28 -27.06 1.41
C ASP A 554 9.42 -27.37 2.38
N GLU A 555 9.60 -28.66 2.65
CA GLU A 555 10.56 -29.20 3.62
C GLU A 555 10.46 -28.54 5.01
N ALA A 556 9.24 -28.27 5.46
CA ALA A 556 8.95 -27.55 6.71
C ALA A 556 9.58 -28.22 7.95
N TYR A 557 9.83 -29.53 7.91
CA TYR A 557 10.52 -30.26 8.97
C TYR A 557 11.93 -29.73 9.28
N ARG A 558 12.57 -29.02 8.34
CA ARG A 558 13.88 -28.38 8.57
C ARG A 558 13.83 -27.29 9.63
N LEU A 559 12.65 -26.75 9.92
CA LEU A 559 12.43 -25.81 11.03
C LEU A 559 12.60 -26.47 12.41
N ASN A 560 12.62 -27.81 12.49
CA ASN A 560 12.86 -28.57 13.72
C ASN A 560 14.35 -28.86 13.98
N GLY A 561 15.22 -28.70 12.96
CA GLY A 561 16.56 -29.33 12.93
C GLY A 561 17.75 -28.38 12.96
N ALA A 562 17.55 -27.07 12.79
CA ALA A 562 18.66 -26.12 12.94
C ALA A 562 18.93 -25.94 14.44
N ARG A 563 20.09 -26.40 14.92
CA ARG A 563 20.61 -26.12 16.28
C ARG A 563 20.95 -24.62 16.46
N GLY A 564 19.97 -23.74 16.31
CA GLY A 564 20.14 -22.30 16.44
C GLY A 564 18.80 -21.61 16.69
N SER A 565 18.84 -20.53 17.49
CA SER A 565 17.68 -19.72 17.89
C SER A 565 16.85 -19.18 16.73
N PHE A 566 17.41 -19.14 15.51
CA PHE A 566 16.76 -18.58 14.33
C PHE A 566 15.58 -19.42 13.80
N ALA A 567 15.69 -20.76 13.79
CA ALA A 567 14.57 -21.58 13.30
C ALA A 567 13.40 -21.59 14.28
N GLU A 568 13.68 -21.56 15.58
CA GLU A 568 12.66 -21.38 16.63
C GLU A 568 11.98 -20.01 16.52
N GLU A 569 12.73 -18.94 16.25
CA GLU A 569 12.19 -17.60 15.98
C GLU A 569 11.24 -17.59 14.78
N ALA A 570 11.60 -18.26 13.67
CA ALA A 570 10.74 -18.38 12.49
C ALA A 570 9.43 -19.12 12.80
N VAL A 571 9.50 -20.22 13.57
CA VAL A 571 8.32 -20.98 13.98
C VAL A 571 7.43 -20.15 14.90
N SER A 572 8.02 -19.43 15.87
CA SER A 572 7.27 -18.54 16.76
C SER A 572 6.53 -17.46 15.98
N GLU A 573 7.21 -16.78 15.05
CA GLU A 573 6.56 -15.74 14.23
C GLU A 573 5.45 -16.32 13.35
N LEU A 574 5.62 -17.53 12.81
CA LEU A 574 4.58 -18.20 12.00
C LEU A 574 3.36 -18.58 12.86
N VAL A 575 3.58 -19.15 14.05
CA VAL A 575 2.54 -19.50 15.03
C VAL A 575 1.78 -18.25 15.52
N ASP A 576 2.52 -17.17 15.77
CA ASP A 576 1.95 -15.89 16.17
C ASP A 576 1.16 -15.25 15.03
N ALA A 577 1.70 -15.28 13.80
CA ALA A 577 1.03 -14.75 12.62
C ALA A 577 -0.32 -15.42 12.39
N VAL A 578 -0.43 -16.75 12.52
CA VAL A 578 -1.72 -17.47 12.39
C VAL A 578 -2.79 -16.92 13.34
N THR A 579 -2.41 -16.33 14.48
CA THR A 579 -3.34 -15.73 15.46
C THR A 579 -3.54 -14.24 15.31
N LYS A 580 -2.58 -13.50 14.75
CA LYS A 580 -2.67 -12.04 14.58
C LYS A 580 -3.83 -11.70 13.62
N PRO A 581 -4.72 -10.74 13.95
CA PRO A 581 -5.83 -10.33 13.08
C PRO A 581 -5.43 -9.87 11.67
N GLN A 582 -4.17 -9.48 11.49
CA GLN A 582 -3.59 -9.12 10.19
C GLN A 582 -3.53 -10.31 9.22
N PHE A 583 -3.27 -11.53 9.70
CA PHE A 583 -3.05 -12.72 8.86
C PHE A 583 -4.10 -13.83 9.10
N ALA A 584 -4.70 -13.88 10.28
CA ALA A 584 -5.68 -14.89 10.65
C ALA A 584 -6.84 -14.95 9.64
N ARG A 585 -7.05 -16.12 9.04
CA ARG A 585 -8.13 -16.39 8.04
C ARG A 585 -8.11 -15.44 6.83
N LYS A 586 -6.91 -14.96 6.46
CA LYS A 586 -6.64 -14.06 5.33
C LYS A 586 -5.68 -14.64 4.30
N LEU A 587 -4.95 -15.70 4.65
CA LEU A 587 -4.18 -16.53 3.72
C LEU A 587 -4.29 -17.99 4.14
N ILE A 588 -3.92 -18.89 3.24
CA ILE A 588 -3.77 -20.32 3.56
C ILE A 588 -2.31 -20.64 3.76
N ILE A 589 -1.97 -21.37 4.83
CA ILE A 589 -0.58 -21.81 5.07
C ILE A 589 -0.53 -23.34 4.98
N VAL A 590 0.33 -23.84 4.11
CA VAL A 590 0.55 -25.28 3.90
C VAL A 590 1.98 -25.63 4.29
N LEU A 591 2.15 -26.50 5.29
CA LEU A 591 3.44 -27.06 5.67
C LEU A 591 3.61 -28.42 5.00
N ALA A 592 4.63 -28.59 4.17
CA ALA A 592 4.88 -29.84 3.45
C ALA A 592 6.19 -30.52 3.88
N GLY A 593 6.19 -31.86 3.92
CA GLY A 593 7.37 -32.64 4.24
C GLY A 593 7.16 -34.15 4.19
N TYR A 594 8.18 -34.89 4.60
CA TYR A 594 8.10 -36.34 4.79
C TYR A 594 7.31 -36.69 6.04
N GLU A 595 6.62 -37.83 6.02
CA GLU A 595 5.68 -38.21 7.08
C GLU A 595 6.33 -38.28 8.47
N GLU A 596 7.42 -39.05 8.61
CA GLU A 596 8.12 -39.19 9.88
C GLU A 596 8.70 -37.87 10.40
N ASP A 597 9.26 -37.04 9.51
CA ASP A 597 9.91 -35.78 9.88
C ASP A 597 8.89 -34.71 10.30
N MET A 598 7.75 -34.66 9.60
CA MET A 598 6.64 -33.78 9.98
C MET A 598 5.99 -34.22 11.30
N ASP A 599 5.87 -35.53 11.55
CA ASP A 599 5.42 -36.04 12.84
C ASP A 599 6.37 -35.64 13.97
N ARG A 600 7.68 -35.66 13.74
CA ARG A 600 8.67 -35.15 14.70
C ARG A 600 8.51 -33.65 14.95
N LEU A 601 8.32 -32.84 13.90
CA LEU A 601 8.07 -31.39 14.01
C LEU A 601 6.81 -31.08 14.84
N LEU A 602 5.72 -31.81 14.60
CA LEU A 602 4.46 -31.61 15.33
C LEU A 602 4.55 -32.09 16.79
N ARG A 603 5.38 -33.10 17.08
CA ARG A 603 5.62 -33.56 18.45
C ARG A 603 6.52 -32.60 19.24
N SER A 604 7.52 -32.00 18.58
CA SER A 604 8.44 -31.08 19.23
C SER A 604 7.83 -29.70 19.50
N ASN A 605 6.93 -29.21 18.63
CA ASN A 605 6.33 -27.88 18.77
C ASN A 605 4.80 -27.93 18.95
N GLN A 606 4.35 -27.68 20.19
CA GLN A 606 2.93 -27.66 20.54
C GLN A 606 2.16 -26.51 19.85
N GLY A 607 2.83 -25.40 19.55
CA GLY A 607 2.28 -24.26 18.83
C GLY A 607 1.87 -24.60 17.40
N ILE A 608 2.73 -25.32 16.66
CA ILE A 608 2.39 -25.82 15.31
C ILE A 608 1.26 -26.84 15.42
N LYS A 609 1.37 -27.84 16.30
CA LYS A 609 0.36 -28.91 16.43
C LYS A 609 -1.04 -28.40 16.72
N SER A 610 -1.17 -27.38 17.56
CA SER A 610 -2.47 -26.79 17.92
C SER A 610 -3.10 -25.98 16.77
N ARG A 611 -2.28 -25.25 16.00
CA ARG A 611 -2.76 -24.33 14.94
C ARG A 611 -2.83 -24.97 13.55
N PHE A 612 -2.13 -26.08 13.32
CA PHE A 612 -2.11 -26.83 12.07
C PHE A 612 -2.75 -28.22 12.25
N ALA A 613 -4.01 -28.23 12.69
CA ALA A 613 -4.71 -29.47 13.03
C ALA A 613 -5.16 -30.29 11.80
N THR A 614 -5.23 -29.68 10.60
CA THR A 614 -5.74 -30.35 9.41
C THR A 614 -4.61 -31.01 8.63
N GLU A 615 -4.55 -32.33 8.65
CA GLU A 615 -3.51 -33.11 8.00
C GLU A 615 -4.02 -33.84 6.75
N PHE A 616 -3.18 -33.86 5.71
CA PHE A 616 -3.35 -34.64 4.51
C PHE A 616 -2.16 -35.57 4.31
N THR A 617 -2.43 -36.86 4.26
CA THR A 617 -1.42 -37.91 4.02
C THR A 617 -1.45 -38.35 2.56
N PHE A 618 -0.37 -38.06 1.86
CA PHE A 618 -0.16 -38.41 0.46
C PHE A 618 0.53 -39.76 0.40
N ARG A 619 -0.24 -40.81 0.11
CA ARG A 619 0.28 -42.17 0.02
C ARG A 619 1.03 -42.37 -1.31
N PRO A 620 2.06 -43.22 -1.35
CA PRO A 620 2.64 -43.65 -2.62
C PRO A 620 1.57 -44.36 -3.46
N LEU A 621 1.69 -44.23 -4.78
CA LEU A 621 0.77 -44.84 -5.72
C LEU A 621 0.82 -46.36 -5.59
N ARG A 622 -0.36 -46.99 -5.54
CA ARG A 622 -0.46 -48.45 -5.62
C ARG A 622 -0.05 -48.91 -7.00
N THR A 623 0.39 -50.15 -7.13
CA THR A 623 0.89 -50.69 -8.39
C THR A 623 -0.14 -50.59 -9.53
N GLU A 624 -1.43 -50.76 -9.24
CA GLU A 624 -2.51 -50.56 -10.21
C GLU A 624 -2.57 -49.10 -10.70
N GLN A 625 -2.44 -48.17 -9.76
CA GLN A 625 -2.46 -46.73 -10.03
C GLN A 625 -1.21 -46.29 -10.80
N CYS A 626 -0.06 -46.95 -10.58
CA CYS A 626 1.16 -46.68 -11.34
C CYS A 626 0.99 -46.97 -12.83
N ILE A 627 0.30 -48.06 -13.18
CA ILE A 627 0.02 -48.42 -14.58
C ILE A 627 -0.94 -47.41 -15.20
N GLU A 628 -1.95 -46.98 -14.45
CA GLU A 628 -2.91 -45.99 -14.93
C GLU A 628 -2.26 -44.62 -15.15
N GLN A 629 -1.40 -44.18 -14.22
CA GLN A 629 -0.63 -42.95 -14.42
C GLN A 629 0.32 -43.08 -15.62
N LEU A 630 0.98 -44.23 -15.80
CA LEU A 630 1.84 -44.47 -16.96
C LEU A 630 1.06 -44.37 -18.27
N ARG A 631 -0.18 -44.91 -18.32
CA ARG A 631 -1.10 -44.76 -19.45
C ARG A 631 -1.42 -43.31 -19.74
N GLN A 632 -1.76 -42.53 -18.72
CA GLN A 632 -2.06 -41.10 -18.87
C GLN A 632 -0.85 -40.34 -19.42
N VAL A 633 0.36 -40.63 -18.93
CA VAL A 633 1.61 -39.97 -19.39
C VAL A 633 1.88 -40.24 -20.87
N VAL A 634 1.85 -41.51 -21.30
CA VAL A 634 2.13 -41.85 -22.70
C VAL A 634 0.96 -41.51 -23.64
N GLY A 635 -0.27 -41.53 -23.14
CA GLY A 635 -1.47 -41.16 -23.88
C GLY A 635 -1.47 -39.71 -24.35
N LYS A 636 -0.78 -38.81 -23.65
CA LYS A 636 -0.58 -37.41 -24.07
C LYS A 636 0.11 -37.28 -25.43
N VAL A 637 0.89 -38.29 -25.84
CA VAL A 637 1.62 -38.32 -27.12
C VAL A 637 0.98 -39.31 -28.12
N GLY A 638 -0.26 -39.76 -27.86
CA GLY A 638 -1.00 -40.65 -28.74
C GLY A 638 -0.60 -42.14 -28.64
N ILE A 639 0.15 -42.53 -27.61
CA ILE A 639 0.52 -43.92 -27.36
C ILE A 639 -0.53 -44.57 -26.45
N THR A 640 -1.07 -45.71 -26.87
CA THR A 640 -2.05 -46.49 -26.10
C THR A 640 -1.39 -47.75 -25.54
N ILE A 641 -1.41 -47.93 -24.22
CA ILE A 641 -0.97 -49.18 -23.59
C ILE A 641 -2.18 -50.10 -23.45
N GLN A 642 -2.01 -51.37 -23.83
CA GLN A 642 -3.03 -52.42 -23.67
C GLN A 642 -3.69 -52.40 -22.29
N ALA A 643 -5.00 -52.60 -22.22
CA ALA A 643 -5.73 -52.56 -20.95
C ALA A 643 -5.29 -53.72 -20.04
N THR A 644 -5.27 -53.50 -18.73
CA THR A 644 -4.79 -54.48 -17.74
C THR A 644 -5.65 -55.75 -17.74
N PRO A 645 -6.99 -55.68 -17.90
CA PRO A 645 -7.84 -56.86 -18.05
C PRO A 645 -7.56 -57.69 -19.31
N GLU A 646 -7.06 -57.07 -20.38
CA GLU A 646 -6.78 -57.72 -21.67
C GLU A 646 -5.41 -58.42 -21.72
N MET A 647 -4.53 -58.15 -20.74
CA MET A 647 -3.24 -58.83 -20.62
C MET A 647 -3.40 -60.27 -20.09
N ASP A 648 -2.54 -61.18 -20.55
CA ASP A 648 -2.43 -62.53 -19.98
C ASP A 648 -1.97 -62.47 -18.51
N THR A 649 -2.47 -63.39 -17.68
CA THR A 649 -2.25 -63.41 -16.22
C THR A 649 -0.76 -63.41 -15.86
N THR A 650 0.07 -64.05 -16.67
CA THR A 650 1.55 -64.11 -16.56
C THR A 650 2.21 -62.76 -16.77
N THR A 651 1.80 -62.02 -17.81
CA THR A 651 2.34 -60.69 -18.14
C THR A 651 1.91 -59.66 -17.11
N ARG A 652 0.64 -59.71 -16.70
CA ARG A 652 0.12 -58.88 -15.61
C ARG A 652 0.96 -59.09 -14.35
N THR A 653 1.08 -60.34 -13.89
CA THR A 653 1.87 -60.66 -12.67
C THR A 653 3.32 -60.19 -12.77
N SER A 654 3.95 -60.36 -13.94
CA SER A 654 5.32 -59.88 -14.19
C SER A 654 5.43 -58.36 -14.09
N LEU A 655 4.51 -57.62 -14.72
CA LEU A 655 4.47 -56.16 -14.68
C LEU A 655 4.26 -55.63 -13.25
N PHE A 656 3.31 -56.22 -12.52
CA PHE A 656 3.06 -55.88 -11.12
C PHE A 656 4.30 -56.15 -10.25
N SER A 657 4.96 -57.30 -10.43
CA SER A 657 6.17 -57.64 -9.67
C SER A 657 7.34 -56.70 -9.96
N LEU A 658 7.47 -56.22 -11.21
CA LEU A 658 8.52 -55.30 -11.63
C LEU A 658 8.30 -53.91 -11.03
N LEU A 659 7.07 -53.39 -11.13
CA LEU A 659 6.70 -52.11 -10.52
C LEU A 659 6.79 -52.15 -8.98
N GLN A 660 6.43 -53.27 -8.36
CA GLN A 660 6.57 -53.46 -6.91
C GLN A 660 8.04 -53.52 -6.47
N ARG A 661 8.92 -54.08 -7.31
CA ARG A 661 10.37 -54.03 -7.06
C ARG A 661 10.92 -52.61 -7.18
N LEU A 662 10.51 -51.88 -8.22
CA LEU A 662 10.92 -50.48 -8.41
C LEU A 662 10.38 -49.56 -7.30
N SER A 663 9.16 -49.79 -6.80
CA SER A 663 8.65 -49.06 -5.63
C SER A 663 9.43 -49.36 -4.34
N ASN A 664 10.08 -50.52 -4.31
CA ASN A 664 11.11 -50.99 -3.37
C ASN A 664 12.34 -50.08 -3.23
N ASP A 665 12.73 -49.41 -4.32
CA ASP A 665 14.03 -48.77 -4.41
C ASP A 665 14.10 -47.44 -3.64
N LYS A 666 15.26 -47.19 -3.02
CA LYS A 666 15.52 -45.98 -2.23
C LYS A 666 15.36 -44.66 -3.01
N GLY A 667 15.41 -44.70 -4.35
CA GLY A 667 15.25 -43.56 -5.23
C GLY A 667 13.82 -43.38 -5.80
N TRP A 668 12.86 -44.22 -5.39
CA TRP A 668 11.51 -44.17 -5.91
C TRP A 668 10.73 -42.97 -5.37
N ALA A 669 10.37 -42.04 -6.26
CA ALA A 669 9.60 -40.83 -5.98
C ALA A 669 8.17 -40.95 -6.56
N SER A 670 7.54 -42.12 -6.40
CA SER A 670 6.16 -42.43 -6.82
C SER A 670 5.81 -41.86 -8.20
N GLY A 671 4.99 -40.81 -8.26
CA GLY A 671 4.50 -40.24 -9.50
C GLY A 671 5.61 -39.68 -10.40
N ARG A 672 6.63 -39.03 -9.81
CA ARG A 672 7.77 -38.51 -10.57
C ARG A 672 8.59 -39.63 -11.22
N SER A 673 8.76 -40.75 -10.52
CA SER A 673 9.47 -41.92 -11.08
C SER A 673 8.69 -42.54 -12.24
N ILE A 674 7.35 -42.57 -12.17
CA ILE A 674 6.50 -43.09 -13.25
C ILE A 674 6.50 -42.16 -14.45
N GLU A 675 6.50 -40.84 -14.24
CA GLU A 675 6.68 -39.86 -15.31
C GLU A 675 8.02 -40.09 -16.04
N THR A 676 9.12 -40.24 -15.29
CA THR A 676 10.43 -40.55 -15.88
C THR A 676 10.44 -41.89 -16.63
N LEU A 677 9.74 -42.91 -16.12
CA LEU A 677 9.57 -44.18 -16.85
C LEU A 677 8.75 -44.00 -18.13
N GLY A 678 7.70 -43.18 -18.09
CA GLY A 678 6.89 -42.81 -19.25
C GLY A 678 7.69 -42.08 -20.31
N GLU A 679 8.50 -41.10 -19.93
CA GLU A 679 9.41 -40.37 -20.83
C GLU A 679 10.41 -41.32 -21.51
N ARG A 680 11.00 -42.25 -20.75
CA ARG A 680 11.89 -43.27 -21.32
C ARG A 680 11.16 -44.20 -22.29
N LEU A 681 9.94 -44.61 -21.94
CA LEU A 681 9.10 -45.44 -22.79
C LEU A 681 8.74 -44.72 -24.09
N ILE A 682 8.30 -43.46 -24.02
CA ILE A 682 8.06 -42.58 -25.17
C ILE A 682 9.32 -42.49 -26.03
N GLY A 683 10.47 -42.17 -25.42
CA GLY A 683 11.74 -42.06 -26.14
C GLY A 683 12.15 -43.36 -26.85
N HIS A 684 11.95 -44.52 -26.21
CA HIS A 684 12.21 -45.81 -26.83
C HIS A 684 11.28 -46.07 -28.02
N ILE A 685 9.97 -45.83 -27.86
CA ILE A 685 8.97 -46.05 -28.92
C ILE A 685 9.24 -45.16 -30.13
N PHE A 686 9.48 -43.86 -29.94
CA PHE A 686 9.77 -42.95 -31.05
C PHE A 686 11.12 -43.24 -31.72
N LYS A 687 12.12 -43.71 -30.96
CA LYS A 687 13.39 -44.17 -31.54
C LYS A 687 13.18 -45.40 -32.43
N GLU A 688 12.38 -46.37 -31.99
CA GLU A 688 12.00 -47.54 -32.80
C GLU A 688 11.20 -47.14 -34.05
N CYS A 689 10.28 -46.18 -33.94
CA CYS A 689 9.55 -45.65 -35.10
C CYS A 689 10.50 -45.04 -36.14
N ALA A 690 11.51 -44.28 -35.69
CA ALA A 690 12.50 -43.66 -36.56
C ALA A 690 13.42 -44.69 -37.24
N ILE A 691 13.89 -45.70 -36.49
CA ILE A 691 14.73 -46.79 -37.04
C ILE A 691 13.96 -47.57 -38.11
N LYS A 692 12.65 -47.78 -37.91
CA LYS A 692 11.81 -48.62 -38.76
C LYS A 692 10.98 -47.84 -39.79
N GLY A 693 11.14 -46.52 -39.87
CA GLY A 693 10.47 -45.66 -40.86
C GLY A 693 8.94 -45.56 -40.72
N TYR A 694 8.39 -45.77 -39.53
CA TYR A 694 6.94 -45.79 -39.31
C TYR A 694 6.33 -44.38 -39.25
N THR A 695 5.26 -44.14 -40.01
CA THR A 695 4.54 -42.85 -40.12
C THR A 695 3.05 -42.95 -39.77
N GLY A 696 2.59 -44.11 -39.29
CA GLY A 696 1.19 -44.32 -38.92
C GLY A 696 0.80 -43.60 -37.62
N LYS A 697 -0.52 -43.42 -37.41
CA LYS A 697 -1.07 -42.64 -36.30
C LYS A 697 -1.26 -43.43 -35.00
N ASP A 698 -1.43 -44.74 -35.08
CA ASP A 698 -1.83 -45.56 -33.93
C ASP A 698 -0.62 -46.31 -33.35
N LEU A 699 -0.14 -45.85 -32.18
CA LEU A 699 0.94 -46.49 -31.45
C LEU A 699 0.36 -47.29 -30.27
N ILE A 700 0.31 -48.61 -30.39
CA ILE A 700 -0.20 -49.51 -29.33
C ILE A 700 0.96 -50.33 -28.76
N VAL A 701 1.10 -50.33 -27.43
CA VAL A 701 2.11 -51.11 -26.71
C VAL A 701 1.43 -52.29 -26.03
N SER A 702 1.81 -53.51 -26.39
CA SER A 702 1.29 -54.71 -25.73
C SER A 702 1.86 -54.86 -24.32
N GLY A 703 1.15 -55.56 -23.43
CA GLY A 703 1.62 -55.81 -22.06
C GLY A 703 2.98 -56.51 -22.02
N ARG A 704 3.27 -57.40 -22.99
CA ARG A 704 4.54 -58.14 -23.07
C ARG A 704 5.71 -57.23 -23.41
N GLU A 705 5.52 -56.33 -24.37
CA GLU A 705 6.51 -55.33 -24.75
C GLU A 705 6.76 -54.32 -23.63
N LEU A 706 5.70 -53.91 -22.94
CA LEU A 706 5.83 -53.04 -21.78
C LEU A 706 6.74 -53.66 -20.71
N VAL A 707 6.58 -54.96 -20.41
CA VAL A 707 7.45 -55.68 -19.46
C VAL A 707 8.89 -55.75 -19.98
N THR A 708 9.10 -55.98 -21.28
CA THR A 708 10.45 -56.03 -21.87
C THR A 708 11.14 -54.67 -21.81
N ILE A 709 10.45 -53.60 -22.21
CA ILE A 709 11.00 -52.24 -22.26
C ILE A 709 11.31 -51.74 -20.84
N LEU A 710 10.40 -51.96 -19.89
CA LEU A 710 10.62 -51.60 -18.49
C LEU A 710 11.71 -52.47 -17.84
N GLY A 711 11.82 -53.74 -18.24
CA GLY A 711 12.88 -54.65 -17.78
C GLY A 711 14.28 -54.26 -18.28
N GLN A 712 14.39 -53.81 -19.52
CA GLN A 712 15.64 -53.27 -20.07
C GLN A 712 16.01 -51.92 -19.43
N ALA A 713 15.01 -51.07 -19.18
CA ALA A 713 15.20 -49.76 -18.54
C ALA A 713 15.59 -49.82 -17.04
N SER A 714 15.41 -50.99 -16.39
CA SER A 714 15.75 -51.24 -14.98
C SER A 714 17.06 -52.02 -14.78
N GLY A 715 17.79 -52.35 -15.86
CA GLY A 715 19.09 -53.04 -15.76
C GLY A 715 19.00 -54.54 -15.40
N VAL A 716 17.86 -55.18 -15.66
CA VAL A 716 17.64 -56.60 -15.31
C VAL A 716 18.26 -57.52 -16.39
N PRO A 717 19.07 -58.54 -16.02
CA PRO A 717 19.58 -59.51 -16.99
C PRO A 717 18.44 -60.33 -17.61
N TYR A 718 18.46 -60.42 -18.94
CA TYR A 718 17.47 -61.06 -19.83
C TYR A 718 17.20 -62.56 -19.58
N ALA A 719 17.81 -63.18 -18.56
CA ALA A 719 17.92 -64.63 -18.42
C ALA A 719 16.74 -65.33 -17.70
N SER A 720 15.71 -64.62 -17.22
CA SER A 720 14.67 -65.22 -16.36
C SER A 720 13.25 -65.28 -16.93
N ILE A 721 13.00 -64.85 -18.17
CA ILE A 721 11.67 -64.95 -18.80
C ILE A 721 11.73 -65.81 -20.07
N LYS A 722 11.87 -67.12 -19.90
CA LYS A 722 11.56 -68.11 -20.93
C LYS A 722 10.28 -68.83 -20.53
N MET A 723 9.15 -68.56 -21.18
CA MET A 723 8.04 -69.52 -21.24
C MET A 723 7.28 -69.49 -22.58
N ARG A 724 7.28 -70.69 -23.16
CA ARG A 724 6.51 -71.37 -24.22
C ARG A 724 5.36 -70.65 -24.93
N GLY A 725 5.38 -70.81 -26.26
CA GLY A 725 4.40 -70.30 -27.21
C GLY A 725 3.00 -70.93 -27.13
N GLY A 726 2.05 -70.13 -27.58
CA GLY A 726 0.67 -70.51 -27.91
C GLY A 726 0.12 -69.51 -28.93
N GLN A 727 -0.44 -70.02 -30.02
CA GLN A 727 -1.11 -69.25 -31.08
C GLN A 727 -2.43 -68.65 -30.57
N ILE A 728 -2.80 -67.45 -31.05
CA ILE A 728 -4.09 -66.79 -30.82
C ILE A 728 -4.79 -66.60 -32.20
N PRO A 729 -6.13 -66.74 -32.31
CA PRO A 729 -6.84 -66.76 -33.59
C PRO A 729 -7.05 -65.36 -34.18
N MET A 730 -7.07 -65.30 -35.51
CA MET A 730 -7.19 -64.09 -36.31
C MET A 730 -8.54 -63.37 -36.18
N GLY A 731 -8.50 -62.04 -35.97
CA GLY A 731 -9.62 -61.12 -36.19
C GLY A 731 -9.25 -59.69 -35.74
N ALA A 732 -9.26 -58.75 -36.70
CA ALA A 732 -8.83 -57.34 -36.63
C ALA A 732 -7.31 -57.11 -36.48
N LYS A 733 -6.71 -56.45 -37.48
CA LYS A 733 -5.27 -56.18 -37.60
C LYS A 733 -4.87 -55.09 -36.60
N VAL A 734 -4.46 -55.50 -35.41
CA VAL A 734 -3.86 -54.68 -34.34
C VAL A 734 -2.38 -55.03 -34.30
N MET A 735 -1.49 -54.06 -34.51
CA MET A 735 -0.05 -54.31 -34.56
C MET A 735 0.53 -54.33 -33.14
N THR A 736 1.21 -55.41 -32.78
CA THR A 736 2.09 -55.52 -31.61
C THR A 736 3.54 -55.25 -32.08
N LEU A 737 4.46 -54.68 -31.28
CA LEU A 737 5.87 -54.50 -31.71
C LEU A 737 6.55 -55.82 -32.15
N LYS A 738 5.99 -57.01 -31.85
CA LYS A 738 6.38 -58.29 -32.46
C LYS A 738 6.15 -58.39 -33.97
N ASP A 739 5.24 -57.62 -34.54
CA ASP A 739 4.99 -57.60 -35.99
C ASP A 739 6.10 -56.82 -36.75
N LEU A 740 7.14 -56.35 -36.05
CA LEU A 740 8.30 -55.66 -36.62
C LEU A 740 9.54 -56.57 -36.80
N GLU A 741 9.43 -57.88 -36.59
CA GLU A 741 10.55 -58.84 -36.79
C GLU A 741 10.48 -59.69 -38.06
N THR A 742 9.43 -59.57 -38.90
CA THR A 742 9.36 -60.35 -40.15
C THR A 742 8.87 -59.52 -41.32
N SER A 743 9.83 -58.98 -42.06
CA SER A 743 9.68 -58.70 -43.49
C SER A 743 11.09 -58.64 -44.08
N GLU A 744 11.61 -59.81 -44.46
CA GLU A 744 12.60 -59.93 -45.54
C GLU A 744 11.98 -59.53 -46.88
#